data_AF-A0AAN6BVW2-F1
#
_entry.id   AF-A0AAN6BVW2-F1
#
_cell.length_a   1.000
_cell.length_b   1.000
_cell.length_c   1.000
_cell.angle_alpha   90.00
_cell.angle_beta   90.00
_cell.angle_gamma   90.00
#
_symmetry.space_group_name_H-M   'P 1'
#
loop_
_entity.id
_entity.type
_entity.pdbx_description
1 polymer ?
#
loop_
_entity_poly.entity_id
_entity_poly.type
_entity_poly.pdbx_seq_one_letter_code
_entity_poly.pdbx_strand_id
1 'polypeptide(L)'
;MGIWLSILPRLHRGIPSDKQQQTKKARATEDSEDLKSFIKPLITSLASELEYSSLTPTNNSALWDAMCLYADKTGVQYDEGTHSGTCFKIGFTYPAVCFPHHPLDVQTFIGIYSWLGLLLDDEAVTYPDEFQMFHQRFCMGEKQPLPLLQGWADLMKMAFQYWDPLVANFIVTASLNFLNANALQARDDFTRIERTKAGHSWAWFIREKDGVGEAYAWFTFPKKLCEDKSRFLEVIPDLSMWIGLTNDILSFWKEEKAGEKHNYIHSRGWYEDKDTWSTFEDIVDDVKLKTRNTCLQIFVFGNCTSRMSMLIPRYPEMVTIRSVILDAIAKPGAVLCFAKPAIATGISGNSLVRSSVSVQLLPVTEMRFSILPTVALALYNGLVAANPVPELESRQTSGLDAAMKAAGKKYFGTALTVRNDAGETNVLNTKGEFGSITPENAMKWEAIQPNRGQFNWGPADQHANAATQRGMELRCHTLVWHSQLPSWVANGNWNNQTLQQVMKDHINAVMGRYKGKCTHWDVVNEALNEDGTYRDSVFYRVIGEAFIPIAFRMALAADPTTKLYYNDYNLEYGGAKTAGAIRITKLIQSYGLRIDGVGLQAHMTSESTPTQSTVTPSRANLASVLNSFTKLNVDVAYTELDIRMNTPANQQKLQANAAAYARMVGSCMDVKRCVGVTVWGISDKYSWVPGTFPGEGSALLWDDNFNKKPSYTSSLNTIRGQ
;
A
#
# COMPACT_ATOMS: atom_id res chain seq x y z
N MET A 1 30.86 -34.59 35.94
CA MET A 1 29.99 -34.57 34.74
C MET A 1 28.71 -35.30 35.11
N GLY A 2 27.50 -34.78 35.04
CA GLY A 2 26.91 -33.49 34.69
C GLY A 2 25.45 -33.55 35.21
N ILE A 3 24.93 -32.50 35.85
CA ILE A 3 24.19 -31.38 35.25
C ILE A 3 22.67 -31.63 35.19
N TRP A 4 22.00 -30.90 36.09
CA TRP A 4 20.68 -30.26 36.02
C TRP A 4 19.40 -31.04 36.37
N LEU A 5 18.94 -30.80 37.61
CA LEU A 5 17.54 -30.76 38.05
C LEU A 5 17.45 -30.01 39.39
N SER A 6 16.83 -28.82 39.41
CA SER A 6 16.08 -28.27 40.56
C SER A 6 15.35 -26.95 40.19
N ILE A 7 14.02 -26.98 40.09
CA ILE A 7 13.03 -26.44 41.06
C ILE A 7 12.84 -24.90 40.99
N LEU A 8 11.64 -24.47 40.56
CA LEU A 8 10.99 -23.17 40.86
C LEU A 8 10.16 -23.30 42.17
N PRO A 9 9.58 -22.26 42.84
CA PRO A 9 9.74 -20.78 42.78
C PRO A 9 9.70 -20.05 44.18
N ARG A 10 9.89 -18.70 44.24
CA ARG A 10 9.04 -17.67 44.93
C ARG A 10 9.72 -16.32 45.30
N LEU A 11 9.09 -15.23 44.84
CA LEU A 11 8.69 -13.95 45.51
C LEU A 11 9.69 -13.03 46.28
N HIS A 12 9.78 -11.79 45.76
CA HIS A 12 9.76 -10.48 46.45
C HIS A 12 10.76 -10.12 47.59
N ARG A 13 11.71 -9.22 47.30
CA ARG A 13 11.79 -7.79 47.72
C ARG A 13 13.23 -7.27 47.59
N GLY A 14 13.39 -6.09 47.01
CA GLY A 14 14.62 -5.30 47.05
C GLY A 14 14.33 -3.87 46.62
N ILE A 15 14.10 -2.99 47.61
CA ILE A 15 14.03 -1.54 47.42
C ILE A 15 15.44 -1.06 47.02
N PRO A 16 15.63 -0.34 45.89
CA PRO A 16 16.96 0.17 45.55
C PRO A 16 17.27 1.45 46.34
N SER A 17 18.45 1.46 46.98
CA SER A 17 19.02 2.58 47.74
C SER A 17 19.30 3.83 46.89
N ASP A 18 19.29 5.01 47.52
CA ASP A 18 19.51 6.37 46.97
C ASP A 18 20.69 6.55 45.98
N LYS A 19 21.68 5.66 45.97
CA LYS A 19 22.80 5.70 45.01
C LYS A 19 22.40 5.38 43.56
N GLN A 20 21.29 4.66 43.33
CA GLN A 20 20.79 4.38 41.96
C GLN A 20 19.97 5.54 41.37
N GLN A 21 19.45 6.45 42.19
CA GLN A 21 18.75 7.65 41.69
C GLN A 21 19.72 8.74 41.21
N GLN A 22 20.90 8.88 41.83
CA GLN A 22 21.93 9.82 41.37
C GLN A 22 22.63 9.36 40.07
N THR A 23 22.85 8.05 39.88
CA THR A 23 23.41 7.50 38.63
C THR A 23 22.40 7.49 37.47
N LYS A 24 21.09 7.38 37.74
CA LYS A 24 20.05 7.58 36.71
C LYS A 24 19.89 9.04 36.27
N LYS A 25 20.07 10.01 37.16
CA LYS A 25 20.04 11.45 36.80
C LYS A 25 21.24 11.87 35.95
N ALA A 26 22.42 11.29 36.20
CA ALA A 26 23.62 11.55 35.39
C ALA A 26 23.55 10.92 33.98
N ARG A 27 22.96 9.73 33.84
CA ARG A 27 22.82 9.07 32.53
C ARG A 27 21.73 9.69 31.64
N ALA A 28 20.67 10.23 32.24
CA ALA A 28 19.59 10.92 31.51
C ALA A 28 19.98 12.32 30.97
N THR A 29 21.08 12.91 31.46
CA THR A 29 21.58 14.20 30.98
C THR A 29 22.53 14.07 29.79
N GLU A 30 23.25 12.96 29.65
CA GLU A 30 24.02 12.63 28.43
C GLU A 30 23.11 12.23 27.25
N ASP A 31 22.13 11.32 27.46
CA ASP A 31 21.14 10.94 26.42
C ASP A 31 20.30 12.14 25.92
N SER A 32 20.24 13.21 26.72
CA SER A 32 19.46 14.41 26.45
C SER A 32 20.10 15.35 25.43
N GLU A 33 21.42 15.55 25.54
CA GLU A 33 22.16 16.37 24.59
C GLU A 33 22.34 15.64 23.26
N ASP A 34 22.51 14.32 23.29
CA ASP A 34 22.56 13.47 22.08
C ASP A 34 21.22 13.44 21.32
N LEU A 35 20.09 13.34 22.02
CA LEU A 35 18.76 13.42 21.39
C LEU A 35 18.54 14.77 20.68
N LYS A 36 18.92 15.85 21.35
CA LYS A 36 18.75 17.21 20.83
C LYS A 36 19.71 17.49 19.68
N SER A 37 20.95 17.00 19.75
CA SER A 37 21.97 17.17 18.70
C SER A 37 21.61 16.37 17.44
N PHE A 38 20.93 15.23 17.58
CA PHE A 38 20.44 14.40 16.48
C PHE A 38 19.17 14.96 15.81
N ILE A 39 18.14 15.30 16.59
CA ILE A 39 16.84 15.73 16.04
C ILE A 39 16.91 17.14 15.44
N LYS A 40 17.68 18.05 16.05
CA LYS A 40 17.71 19.46 15.65
C LYS A 40 18.15 19.68 14.19
N PRO A 41 19.23 19.08 13.67
CA PRO A 41 19.61 19.20 12.26
C PRO A 41 18.55 18.68 11.30
N LEU A 42 17.92 17.53 11.60
CA LEU A 42 16.89 16.91 10.76
C LEU A 42 15.64 17.79 10.66
N ILE A 43 15.16 18.31 11.79
CA ILE A 43 14.01 19.23 11.79
C ILE A 43 14.37 20.57 11.15
N THR A 44 15.59 21.06 11.34
CA THR A 44 16.06 22.30 10.68
C THR A 44 16.09 22.12 9.16
N SER A 45 16.60 20.98 8.68
CA SER A 45 16.58 20.62 7.26
C SER A 45 15.15 20.54 6.73
N LEU A 46 14.26 19.83 7.42
CA LEU A 46 12.85 19.75 7.06
C LEU A 46 12.19 21.13 6.99
N ALA A 47 12.39 21.98 7.99
CA ALA A 47 11.84 23.34 8.03
C ALA A 47 12.41 24.25 6.91
N SER A 48 13.66 24.03 6.50
CA SER A 48 14.28 24.77 5.40
C SER A 48 13.73 24.35 4.03
N GLU A 49 13.47 23.06 3.81
CA GLU A 49 12.84 22.55 2.59
C GLU A 49 11.37 22.97 2.49
N LEU A 50 10.71 23.25 3.63
CA LEU A 50 9.35 23.76 3.71
C LEU A 50 9.23 25.30 3.58
N GLU A 51 10.34 26.03 3.37
CA GLU A 51 10.36 27.51 3.27
C GLU A 51 9.63 28.26 4.41
N TYR A 52 9.78 27.78 5.66
CA TYR A 52 9.10 28.32 6.84
C TYR A 52 9.34 29.82 7.06
N SER A 53 8.27 30.55 7.43
CA SER A 53 8.35 31.93 7.94
C SER A 53 7.42 32.12 9.14
N SER A 54 7.77 33.00 10.08
CA SER A 54 7.04 33.14 11.35
C SER A 54 5.58 33.59 11.17
N LEU A 55 4.66 33.00 11.93
CA LEU A 55 3.24 33.38 11.99
C LEU A 55 3.06 34.85 12.39
N THR A 56 2.07 35.51 11.76
CA THR A 56 1.53 36.79 12.25
C THR A 56 0.33 36.46 13.14
N PRO A 57 0.28 36.89 14.41
CA PRO A 57 -0.86 36.62 15.27
C PRO A 57 -2.14 37.25 14.69
N THR A 58 -3.14 36.43 14.36
CA THR A 58 -4.48 36.93 14.02
C THR A 58 -5.35 36.99 15.27
N ASN A 59 -6.15 38.05 15.39
CA ASN A 59 -7.15 38.16 16.44
C ASN A 59 -8.33 37.23 16.11
N ASN A 60 -8.39 36.07 16.79
CA ASN A 60 -9.39 35.02 16.51
C ASN A 60 -10.49 34.94 17.59
N SER A 61 -10.86 36.06 18.22
CA SER A 61 -11.90 36.08 19.27
C SER A 61 -13.23 35.48 18.81
N ALA A 62 -13.64 35.75 17.56
CA ALA A 62 -14.88 35.20 16.99
C ALA A 62 -14.87 33.66 16.88
N LEU A 63 -13.70 33.05 16.63
CA LEU A 63 -13.55 31.60 16.61
C LEU A 63 -13.68 31.02 18.02
N TRP A 64 -13.04 31.65 19.00
CA TRP A 64 -13.15 31.25 20.41
C TRP A 64 -14.61 31.28 20.87
N ASP A 65 -15.32 32.39 20.63
CA ASP A 65 -16.73 32.55 20.99
C ASP A 65 -17.63 31.50 20.31
N ALA A 66 -17.39 31.23 19.01
CA ALA A 66 -18.13 30.22 18.26
C ALA A 66 -17.88 28.80 18.78
N MET A 67 -16.64 28.48 19.18
CA MET A 67 -16.31 27.20 19.79
C MET A 67 -16.96 27.04 21.17
N CYS A 68 -16.93 28.07 22.02
CA CYS A 68 -17.60 28.03 23.33
C CYS A 68 -19.11 27.77 23.16
N LEU A 69 -19.76 28.50 22.25
CA LEU A 69 -21.19 28.32 21.96
C LEU A 69 -21.53 26.90 21.48
N TYR A 70 -20.63 26.26 20.74
CA TYR A 70 -20.83 24.88 20.32
C TYR A 70 -20.56 23.91 21.47
N ALA A 71 -19.49 24.10 22.23
CA ALA A 71 -19.11 23.28 23.37
C ALA A 71 -20.22 23.21 24.43
N ASP A 72 -20.88 24.33 24.71
CA ASP A 72 -22.01 24.38 25.65
C ASP A 72 -23.17 23.44 25.25
N LYS A 73 -23.32 23.15 23.95
CA LYS A 73 -24.36 22.24 23.44
C LYS A 73 -23.97 20.76 23.53
N THR A 74 -22.67 20.44 23.59
CA THR A 74 -22.22 19.05 23.68
C THR A 74 -22.40 18.47 25.08
N GLY A 75 -22.44 19.33 26.10
CA GLY A 75 -22.47 18.93 27.51
C GLY A 75 -21.14 18.39 28.02
N VAL A 76 -20.06 18.48 27.23
CA VAL A 76 -18.71 18.11 27.64
C VAL A 76 -18.07 19.30 28.35
N GLN A 77 -17.56 19.09 29.56
CA GLN A 77 -16.92 20.14 30.36
C GLN A 77 -15.61 20.60 29.70
N TYR A 78 -15.30 21.90 29.72
CA TYR A 78 -14.07 22.46 29.16
C TYR A 78 -13.43 23.52 30.07
N ASP A 79 -13.67 23.43 31.38
CA ASP A 79 -13.19 24.39 32.37
C ASP A 79 -11.66 24.55 32.34
N GLU A 80 -11.21 25.78 32.56
CA GLU A 80 -9.78 26.09 32.61
C GLU A 80 -9.07 25.30 33.73
N GLY A 81 -7.90 24.74 33.42
CA GLY A 81 -7.12 23.93 34.35
C GLY A 81 -7.50 22.44 34.37
N THR A 82 -8.55 22.04 33.64
CA THR A 82 -8.87 20.61 33.41
C THR A 82 -8.13 20.06 32.19
N HIS A 83 -8.04 18.74 32.08
CA HIS A 83 -7.53 18.07 30.88
C HIS A 83 -8.33 18.46 29.64
N SER A 84 -9.66 18.40 29.74
CA SER A 84 -10.55 18.83 28.65
C SER A 84 -10.40 20.30 28.28
N GLY A 85 -10.23 21.21 29.25
CA GLY A 85 -9.95 22.63 28.96
C GLY A 85 -8.62 22.84 28.24
N THR A 86 -7.62 21.99 28.50
CA THR A 86 -6.35 21.99 27.76
C THR A 86 -6.55 21.50 26.32
N CYS A 87 -7.27 20.38 26.14
CA CYS A 87 -7.65 19.88 24.82
C CYS A 87 -8.51 20.90 24.04
N PHE A 88 -9.37 21.67 24.71
CA PHE A 88 -10.18 22.71 24.10
C PHE A 88 -9.32 23.87 23.57
N LYS A 89 -8.31 24.31 24.34
CA LYS A 89 -7.34 25.32 23.89
C LYS A 89 -6.52 24.83 22.69
N ILE A 90 -6.14 23.55 22.65
CA ILE A 90 -5.48 22.94 21.50
C ILE A 90 -6.44 22.92 20.30
N GLY A 91 -7.68 22.49 20.52
CA GLY A 91 -8.74 22.49 19.52
C GLY A 91 -9.02 23.89 18.96
N PHE A 92 -8.88 24.95 19.75
CA PHE A 92 -8.94 26.32 19.24
C PHE A 92 -7.72 26.70 18.40
N THR A 93 -6.52 26.38 18.89
CA THR A 93 -5.27 26.81 18.27
C THR A 93 -5.08 26.17 16.90
N TYR A 94 -5.53 24.93 16.73
CA TYR A 94 -5.31 24.19 15.50
C TYR A 94 -5.96 24.83 14.25
N PRO A 95 -7.29 25.05 14.18
CA PRO A 95 -7.90 25.75 13.06
C PRO A 95 -7.48 27.22 12.95
N ALA A 96 -7.23 27.89 14.08
CA ALA A 96 -6.73 29.25 14.11
C ALA A 96 -5.40 29.42 13.35
N VAL A 97 -4.55 28.38 13.37
CA VAL A 97 -3.20 28.41 12.78
C VAL A 97 -3.15 27.68 11.44
N CYS A 98 -3.76 26.50 11.34
CA CYS A 98 -3.65 25.62 10.18
C CYS A 98 -4.73 25.91 9.11
N PHE A 99 -5.85 26.55 9.49
CA PHE A 99 -6.96 26.84 8.58
C PHE A 99 -7.46 28.30 8.70
N PRO A 100 -6.57 29.31 8.72
CA PRO A 100 -6.95 30.70 9.01
C PRO A 100 -7.89 31.30 7.96
N HIS A 101 -7.83 30.78 6.73
CA HIS A 101 -8.64 31.24 5.59
C HIS A 101 -9.97 30.49 5.44
N HIS A 102 -10.21 29.47 6.26
CA HIS A 102 -11.46 28.73 6.21
C HIS A 102 -12.59 29.61 6.74
N PRO A 103 -13.82 29.43 6.23
CA PRO A 103 -15.00 30.07 6.82
C PRO A 103 -15.10 29.76 8.32
N LEU A 104 -15.57 30.73 9.12
CA LEU A 104 -15.62 30.63 10.59
C LEU A 104 -16.34 29.35 11.07
N ASP A 105 -17.44 28.99 10.42
CA ASP A 105 -18.22 27.78 10.70
C ASP A 105 -17.42 26.48 10.47
N VAL A 106 -16.58 26.46 9.43
CA VAL A 106 -15.65 25.35 9.16
C VAL A 106 -14.51 25.33 10.18
N GLN A 107 -13.95 26.48 10.53
CA GLN A 107 -12.93 26.57 11.59
C GLN A 107 -13.46 26.06 12.93
N THR A 108 -14.70 26.45 13.30
CA THR A 108 -15.37 25.96 14.52
C THR A 108 -15.58 24.45 14.46
N PHE A 109 -16.03 23.90 13.33
CA PHE A 109 -16.16 22.45 13.16
C PHE A 109 -14.84 21.74 13.44
N ILE A 110 -13.76 22.20 12.79
CA ILE A 110 -12.42 21.60 12.94
C ILE A 110 -11.95 21.73 14.40
N GLY A 111 -12.20 22.86 15.05
CA GLY A 111 -11.76 23.05 16.43
C GLY A 111 -12.48 22.17 17.44
N ILE A 112 -13.80 22.00 17.28
CA ILE A 112 -14.58 21.05 18.09
C ILE A 112 -14.17 19.62 17.78
N TYR A 113 -13.92 19.29 16.50
CA TYR A 113 -13.40 18.00 16.09
C TYR A 113 -12.08 17.67 16.79
N SER A 114 -11.12 18.59 16.75
CA SER A 114 -9.83 18.43 17.39
C SER A 114 -9.95 18.25 18.91
N TRP A 115 -10.79 19.07 19.57
CA TRP A 115 -10.99 18.97 21.00
C TRP A 115 -11.62 17.63 21.43
N LEU A 116 -12.74 17.24 20.82
CA LEU A 116 -13.42 16.00 21.17
C LEU A 116 -12.58 14.78 20.77
N GLY A 117 -11.88 14.83 19.64
CA GLY A 117 -10.99 13.76 19.19
C GLY A 117 -9.87 13.47 20.18
N LEU A 118 -9.25 14.50 20.75
CA LEU A 118 -8.24 14.35 21.81
C LEU A 118 -8.80 13.65 23.05
N LEU A 119 -10.03 13.98 23.46
CA LEU A 119 -10.67 13.31 24.60
C LEU A 119 -11.02 11.86 24.30
N LEU A 120 -11.46 11.57 23.07
CA LEU A 120 -11.78 10.20 22.66
C LEU A 120 -10.56 9.28 22.70
N ASP A 121 -9.39 9.80 22.33
CA ASP A 121 -8.11 9.10 22.40
C ASP A 121 -7.79 8.63 23.83
N ASP A 122 -8.05 9.49 24.81
CA ASP A 122 -7.74 9.20 26.22
C ASP A 122 -8.84 8.36 26.92
N GLU A 123 -10.12 8.59 26.60
CA GLU A 123 -11.27 8.00 27.33
C GLU A 123 -11.66 6.58 26.86
N ALA A 124 -11.09 6.10 25.75
CA ALA A 124 -11.41 4.77 25.22
C ALA A 124 -11.09 3.64 26.20
N VAL A 125 -10.04 3.81 27.02
CA VAL A 125 -9.65 2.86 28.07
C VAL A 125 -10.62 2.92 29.26
N THR A 126 -11.22 4.07 29.54
CA THR A 126 -12.18 4.26 30.63
C THR A 126 -13.53 3.62 30.31
N TYR A 127 -13.97 3.70 29.05
CA TYR A 127 -15.30 3.24 28.61
C TYR A 127 -15.26 2.31 27.38
N PRO A 128 -14.54 1.18 27.41
CA PRO A 128 -14.28 0.35 26.23
C PRO A 128 -15.56 -0.20 25.58
N ASP A 129 -16.55 -0.60 26.39
CA ASP A 129 -17.82 -1.13 25.88
C ASP A 129 -18.66 -0.06 25.16
N GLU A 130 -18.62 1.19 25.65
CA GLU A 130 -19.37 2.29 25.04
C GLU A 130 -18.76 2.72 23.70
N PHE A 131 -17.43 2.71 23.60
CA PHE A 131 -16.72 2.93 22.35
C PHE A 131 -16.98 1.80 21.34
N GLN A 132 -16.99 0.55 21.79
CA GLN A 132 -17.31 -0.62 20.95
C GLN A 132 -18.74 -0.54 20.39
N MET A 133 -19.72 -0.15 21.20
CA MET A 133 -21.13 -0.07 20.80
C MET A 133 -21.48 1.17 19.99
N PHE A 134 -20.59 2.17 19.94
CA PHE A 134 -20.85 3.44 19.28
C PHE A 134 -21.38 3.29 17.85
N HIS A 135 -20.71 2.49 17.02
CA HIS A 135 -21.01 2.36 15.60
C HIS A 135 -22.39 1.78 15.36
N GLN A 136 -22.78 0.76 16.14
CA GLN A 136 -24.10 0.16 16.06
C GLN A 136 -25.17 1.21 16.35
N ARG A 137 -25.03 1.94 17.47
CA ARG A 137 -25.96 3.00 17.86
C ARG A 137 -26.01 4.12 16.83
N PHE A 138 -24.86 4.56 16.33
CA PHE A 138 -24.75 5.60 15.31
C PHE A 138 -25.51 5.21 14.03
N CYS A 139 -25.31 3.98 13.53
CA CYS A 139 -26.01 3.47 12.34
C CYS A 139 -27.51 3.27 12.56
N MET A 140 -27.93 2.92 13.79
CA MET A 140 -29.34 2.78 14.16
C MET A 140 -30.02 4.13 14.46
N GLY A 141 -29.27 5.24 14.47
CA GLY A 141 -29.78 6.56 14.82
C GLY A 141 -30.09 6.73 16.31
N GLU A 142 -29.54 5.86 17.15
CA GLU A 142 -29.71 5.89 18.61
C GLU A 142 -28.83 6.97 19.26
N LYS A 143 -29.23 7.43 20.45
CA LYS A 143 -28.42 8.33 21.26
C LYS A 143 -27.23 7.59 21.86
N GLN A 144 -26.10 8.27 21.91
CA GLN A 144 -24.93 7.81 22.64
C GLN A 144 -25.10 8.15 24.14
N PRO A 145 -24.68 7.25 25.05
CA PRO A 145 -24.89 7.45 26.48
C PRO A 145 -23.94 8.48 27.09
N LEU A 146 -22.76 8.66 26.51
CA LEU A 146 -21.76 9.64 26.97
C LEU A 146 -21.89 10.95 26.19
N PRO A 147 -21.89 12.13 26.85
CA PRO A 147 -21.89 13.43 26.18
C PRO A 147 -20.77 13.57 25.14
N LEU A 148 -19.57 13.05 25.43
CA LEU A 148 -18.43 13.03 24.51
C LEU A 148 -18.75 12.28 23.21
N LEU A 149 -19.26 11.04 23.33
CA LEU A 149 -19.66 10.23 22.17
C LEU A 149 -20.85 10.86 21.43
N GLN A 150 -21.82 11.43 22.15
CA GLN A 150 -22.96 12.11 21.52
C GLN A 150 -22.50 13.33 20.74
N GLY A 151 -21.61 14.15 21.30
CA GLY A 151 -21.00 15.29 20.63
C GLY A 151 -20.24 14.88 19.36
N TRP A 152 -19.50 13.76 19.41
CA TRP A 152 -18.82 13.20 18.24
C TRP A 152 -19.81 12.75 17.15
N ALA A 153 -20.87 12.03 17.53
CA ALA A 153 -21.90 11.58 16.60
C ALA A 153 -22.61 12.75 15.91
N ASP A 154 -22.90 13.83 16.65
CA ASP A 154 -23.58 14.99 16.08
C ASP A 154 -22.65 15.80 15.17
N LEU A 155 -21.36 15.88 15.50
CA LEU A 155 -20.36 16.46 14.63
C LEU A 155 -20.27 15.72 13.29
N MET A 156 -20.33 14.38 13.29
CA MET A 156 -20.29 13.59 12.05
C MET A 156 -21.46 13.90 11.12
N LYS A 157 -22.65 14.11 11.68
CA LYS A 157 -23.84 14.52 10.90
C LYS A 157 -23.67 15.92 10.31
N MET A 158 -22.91 16.80 10.97
CA MET A 158 -22.68 18.16 10.50
C MET A 158 -21.66 18.26 9.35
N ALA A 159 -20.82 17.27 9.11
CA ALA A 159 -19.83 17.30 8.03
C ALA A 159 -20.47 17.62 6.65
N PHE A 160 -21.66 17.08 6.39
CA PHE A 160 -22.41 17.31 5.14
C PHE A 160 -22.82 18.79 4.92
N GLN A 161 -22.81 19.61 5.98
CA GLN A 161 -23.08 21.04 5.87
C GLN A 161 -21.92 21.80 5.23
N TYR A 162 -20.68 21.31 5.37
CA TYR A 162 -19.46 22.05 5.04
C TYR A 162 -18.65 21.42 3.89
N TRP A 163 -18.82 20.14 3.63
CA TRP A 163 -18.14 19.41 2.56
C TRP A 163 -19.12 18.84 1.53
N ASP A 164 -18.62 18.53 0.32
CA ASP A 164 -19.35 17.74 -0.68
C ASP A 164 -19.79 16.41 -0.05
N PRO A 165 -20.97 15.85 -0.37
CA PRO A 165 -21.45 14.63 0.29
C PRO A 165 -20.48 13.45 0.23
N LEU A 166 -19.73 13.30 -0.85
CA LEU A 166 -18.71 12.26 -0.96
C LEU A 166 -17.52 12.53 -0.05
N VAL A 167 -17.06 13.79 0.01
CA VAL A 167 -15.98 14.21 0.92
C VAL A 167 -16.41 14.08 2.38
N ALA A 168 -17.65 14.47 2.71
CA ALA A 168 -18.23 14.29 4.03
C ALA A 168 -18.30 12.81 4.43
N ASN A 169 -18.63 11.90 3.49
CA ASN A 169 -18.58 10.45 3.76
C ASN A 169 -17.16 10.00 4.14
N PHE A 170 -16.12 10.51 3.49
CA PHE A 170 -14.74 10.20 3.86
C PHE A 170 -14.36 10.75 5.24
N ILE A 171 -14.77 11.97 5.57
CA ILE A 171 -14.59 12.53 6.92
C ILE A 171 -15.27 11.66 7.97
N VAL A 172 -16.53 11.27 7.74
CA VAL A 172 -17.31 10.43 8.66
C VAL A 172 -16.63 9.07 8.82
N THR A 173 -16.27 8.41 7.73
CA THR A 173 -15.63 7.08 7.78
C THR A 173 -14.25 7.12 8.43
N ALA A 174 -13.43 8.15 8.19
CA ALA A 174 -12.16 8.34 8.88
C ALA A 174 -12.35 8.51 10.40
N SER A 175 -13.38 9.27 10.81
CA SER A 175 -13.68 9.53 12.22
C SER A 175 -14.28 8.32 12.94
N LEU A 176 -15.06 7.51 12.23
CA LEU A 176 -15.56 6.22 12.69
C LEU A 176 -14.40 5.23 12.87
N ASN A 177 -13.50 5.16 11.88
CA ASN A 177 -12.28 4.35 11.98
C ASN A 177 -11.40 4.76 13.17
N PHE A 178 -11.23 6.06 13.41
CA PHE A 178 -10.50 6.59 14.57
C PHE A 178 -11.09 6.11 15.90
N LEU A 179 -12.40 6.19 16.05
CA LEU A 179 -13.05 5.69 17.26
C LEU A 179 -12.90 4.17 17.40
N ASN A 180 -13.02 3.43 16.30
CA ASN A 180 -12.86 1.98 16.30
C ASN A 180 -11.42 1.55 16.61
N ALA A 181 -10.42 2.30 16.14
CA ALA A 181 -9.03 2.06 16.45
C ALA A 181 -8.75 2.30 17.94
N ASN A 182 -9.30 3.37 18.52
CA ASN A 182 -9.22 3.65 19.95
C ASN A 182 -9.90 2.56 20.79
N ALA A 183 -11.11 2.15 20.38
CA ALA A 183 -11.81 1.03 21.00
C ALA A 183 -11.00 -0.26 20.95
N LEU A 184 -10.35 -0.54 19.81
CA LEU A 184 -9.51 -1.71 19.62
C LEU A 184 -8.26 -1.65 20.53
N GLN A 185 -7.57 -0.52 20.58
CA GLN A 185 -6.36 -0.33 21.39
C GLN A 185 -6.62 -0.43 22.89
N ALA A 186 -7.83 -0.07 23.33
CA ALA A 186 -8.25 -0.19 24.72
C ALA A 186 -8.46 -1.64 25.19
N ARG A 187 -8.46 -2.64 24.28
CA ARG A 187 -8.76 -4.04 24.64
C ARG A 187 -7.53 -4.84 25.06
N ASP A 188 -7.74 -5.73 26.02
CA ASP A 188 -6.74 -6.68 26.51
C ASP A 188 -6.24 -7.66 25.44
N ASP A 189 -7.07 -8.01 24.45
CA ASP A 189 -6.64 -8.89 23.35
C ASP A 189 -5.70 -8.16 22.38
N PHE A 190 -5.91 -6.87 22.14
CA PHE A 190 -5.01 -6.05 21.34
C PHE A 190 -3.61 -5.92 21.95
N THR A 191 -3.53 -5.67 23.26
CA THR A 191 -2.24 -5.56 23.97
C THR A 191 -1.48 -6.89 24.04
N ARG A 192 -2.15 -8.01 23.79
CA ARG A 192 -1.59 -9.38 23.74
C ARG A 192 -1.24 -9.85 22.32
N ILE A 193 -1.40 -9.02 21.30
CA ILE A 193 -0.99 -9.38 19.94
C ILE A 193 0.50 -9.70 19.93
N GLU A 194 0.83 -10.95 19.62
CA GLU A 194 2.19 -11.36 19.36
C GLU A 194 2.66 -10.75 18.04
N ARG A 195 3.61 -9.82 18.13
CA ARG A 195 4.16 -9.17 16.95
C ARG A 195 4.95 -10.20 16.13
N THR A 196 4.71 -10.24 14.82
CA THR A 196 5.47 -11.06 13.88
C THR A 196 6.22 -10.19 12.88
N LYS A 197 7.37 -10.66 12.39
CA LYS A 197 8.12 -9.94 11.35
C LYS A 197 7.34 -9.80 10.05
N ALA A 198 6.40 -10.69 9.76
CA ALA A 198 5.52 -10.55 8.60
C ALA A 198 4.56 -9.34 8.70
N GLY A 199 4.38 -8.75 9.88
CA GLY A 199 3.48 -7.63 10.14
C GLY A 199 3.99 -6.25 9.73
N HIS A 200 4.90 -6.10 8.77
CA HIS A 200 5.47 -4.79 8.39
C HIS A 200 4.41 -3.71 8.14
N SER A 201 3.32 -4.04 7.45
CA SER A 201 2.22 -3.10 7.16
C SER A 201 1.34 -2.78 8.38
N TRP A 202 1.46 -3.54 9.47
CA TRP A 202 0.64 -3.36 10.68
C TRP A 202 0.91 -2.03 11.37
N ALA A 203 2.19 -1.63 11.47
CA ALA A 203 2.55 -0.35 12.09
C ALA A 203 1.88 0.82 11.37
N TRP A 204 1.90 0.82 10.04
CA TRP A 204 1.21 1.85 9.25
C TRP A 204 -0.31 1.73 9.35
N PHE A 205 -0.85 0.51 9.29
CA PHE A 205 -2.29 0.28 9.40
C PHE A 205 -2.87 0.86 10.69
N ILE A 206 -2.26 0.56 11.85
CA ILE A 206 -2.73 1.10 13.12
C ILE A 206 -2.56 2.62 13.14
N ARG A 207 -1.39 3.13 12.71
CA ARG A 207 -1.10 4.56 12.69
C ARG A 207 -2.07 5.38 11.83
N GLU A 208 -2.45 4.83 10.68
CA GLU A 208 -3.41 5.47 9.78
C GLU A 208 -4.80 5.52 10.42
N LYS A 209 -5.20 4.46 11.13
CA LYS A 209 -6.52 4.36 11.74
C LYS A 209 -6.63 5.14 13.04
N ASP A 210 -5.58 5.21 13.87
CA ASP A 210 -5.62 5.86 15.18
C ASP A 210 -5.16 7.32 15.19
N GLY A 211 -4.56 7.84 14.12
CA GLY A 211 -4.11 9.24 14.11
C GLY A 211 -4.89 10.18 13.19
N VAL A 212 -6.01 9.72 12.62
CA VAL A 212 -7.06 10.52 11.96
C VAL A 212 -6.59 11.54 10.89
N GLY A 213 -5.39 11.34 10.33
CA GLY A 213 -4.78 12.25 9.35
C GLY A 213 -5.62 12.41 8.08
N GLU A 214 -6.38 11.38 7.72
CA GLU A 214 -7.29 11.40 6.58
C GLU A 214 -8.37 12.48 6.74
N ALA A 215 -8.99 12.60 7.92
CA ALA A 215 -10.04 13.60 8.14
C ALA A 215 -9.49 15.03 7.97
N TYR A 216 -8.29 15.30 8.51
CA TYR A 216 -7.61 16.59 8.36
C TYR A 216 -7.18 16.87 6.92
N ALA A 217 -6.79 15.86 6.14
CA ALA A 217 -6.54 16.02 4.72
C ALA A 217 -7.80 16.51 3.99
N TRP A 218 -8.98 15.95 4.30
CA TRP A 218 -10.25 16.40 3.75
C TRP A 218 -10.69 17.78 4.26
N PHE A 219 -10.37 18.14 5.51
CA PHE A 219 -10.66 19.47 6.06
C PHE A 219 -9.99 20.59 5.28
N THR A 220 -8.89 20.30 4.60
CA THR A 220 -8.18 21.26 3.72
C THR A 220 -9.07 21.80 2.60
N PHE A 221 -10.09 21.03 2.16
CA PHE A 221 -10.88 21.33 0.97
C PHE A 221 -12.39 21.41 1.26
N PRO A 222 -12.87 22.39 2.06
CA PRO A 222 -14.30 22.58 2.26
C PRO A 222 -14.98 23.03 0.97
N LYS A 223 -16.26 22.69 0.79
CA LYS A 223 -16.98 22.93 -0.47
C LYS A 223 -17.06 24.42 -0.84
N LYS A 224 -17.04 25.31 0.17
CA LYS A 224 -17.04 26.78 -0.02
C LYS A 224 -15.73 27.30 -0.64
N LEU A 225 -14.62 26.59 -0.45
CA LEU A 225 -13.31 26.97 -1.00
C LEU A 225 -12.94 26.15 -2.25
N CYS A 226 -13.40 24.90 -2.32
CA CYS A 226 -13.07 23.95 -3.38
C CYS A 226 -14.32 23.16 -3.80
N GLU A 227 -15.03 23.64 -4.83
CA GLU A 227 -16.23 22.97 -5.35
C GLU A 227 -15.90 21.75 -6.23
N ASP A 228 -14.81 21.81 -6.99
CA ASP A 228 -14.39 20.73 -7.87
C ASP A 228 -13.39 19.80 -7.19
N LYS A 229 -13.91 18.69 -6.68
CA LYS A 229 -13.13 17.63 -6.03
C LYS A 229 -12.05 17.00 -6.92
N SER A 230 -12.24 16.94 -8.24
CA SER A 230 -11.25 16.33 -9.15
C SER A 230 -9.86 16.95 -9.06
N ARG A 231 -9.78 18.18 -8.53
CA ARG A 231 -8.57 18.99 -8.40
C ARG A 231 -7.73 18.68 -7.17
N PHE A 232 -8.28 17.97 -6.20
CA PHE A 232 -7.58 17.65 -4.95
C PHE A 232 -7.67 16.17 -4.57
N LEU A 233 -8.50 15.35 -5.22
CA LEU A 233 -8.64 13.92 -4.86
C LEU A 233 -7.30 13.17 -4.87
N GLU A 234 -6.40 13.47 -5.81
CA GLU A 234 -5.09 12.82 -5.91
C GLU A 234 -4.14 13.19 -4.76
N VAL A 235 -4.33 14.36 -4.14
CA VAL A 235 -3.46 14.86 -3.07
C VAL A 235 -3.78 14.26 -1.70
N ILE A 236 -4.99 13.76 -1.50
CA ILE A 236 -5.48 13.33 -0.20
C ILE A 236 -4.63 12.20 0.43
N PRO A 237 -4.23 11.13 -0.30
CA PRO A 237 -3.42 10.08 0.30
C PRO A 237 -2.06 10.59 0.80
N ASP A 238 -1.38 11.40 -0.03
CA ASP A 238 -0.08 11.96 0.33
C ASP A 238 -0.19 13.01 1.45
N LEU A 239 -1.26 13.80 1.47
CA LEU A 239 -1.54 14.77 2.52
C LEU A 239 -1.88 14.08 3.86
N SER A 240 -2.67 13.01 3.85
CA SER A 240 -2.98 12.20 5.03
C SER A 240 -1.69 11.62 5.64
N MET A 241 -0.81 11.04 4.80
CA MET A 241 0.49 10.55 5.23
C MET A 241 1.37 11.65 5.80
N TRP A 242 1.43 12.80 5.11
CA TRP A 242 2.21 13.94 5.54
C TRP A 242 1.76 14.44 6.92
N ILE A 243 0.45 14.56 7.16
CA ILE A 243 -0.12 14.99 8.44
C ILE A 243 0.28 14.01 9.55
N GLY A 244 0.11 12.70 9.32
CA GLY A 244 0.43 11.68 10.31
C GLY A 244 1.91 11.66 10.66
N LEU A 245 2.77 11.52 9.67
CA LEU A 245 4.21 11.42 9.87
C LEU A 245 4.82 12.70 10.44
N THR A 246 4.32 13.88 10.04
CA THR A 246 4.76 15.16 10.61
C THR A 246 4.42 15.21 12.09
N ASN A 247 3.22 14.77 12.49
CA ASN A 247 2.85 14.68 13.90
C ASN A 247 3.82 13.75 14.67
N ASP A 248 4.15 12.58 14.12
CA ASP A 248 5.09 11.64 14.75
C ASP A 248 6.49 12.24 14.92
N ILE A 249 7.01 12.96 13.92
CA ILE A 249 8.31 13.64 14.01
C ILE A 249 8.31 14.69 15.14
N LEU A 250 7.23 15.47 15.23
CA LEU A 250 7.13 16.58 16.18
C LEU A 250 6.91 16.12 17.61
N SER A 251 6.16 15.05 17.81
CA SER A 251 5.87 14.50 19.12
C SER A 251 7.00 13.60 19.63
N PHE A 252 7.83 13.05 18.73
CA PHE A 252 8.86 12.08 19.10
C PHE A 252 9.79 12.55 20.23
N TRP A 253 10.26 13.80 20.21
CA TRP A 253 11.16 14.30 21.26
C TRP A 253 10.52 14.24 22.65
N LYS A 254 9.26 14.68 22.79
CA LYS A 254 8.58 14.68 24.10
C LYS A 254 8.24 13.25 24.54
N GLU A 255 7.90 12.38 23.61
CA GLU A 255 7.59 10.96 23.86
C GLU A 255 8.84 10.22 24.34
N GLU A 256 9.96 10.42 23.65
CA GLU A 256 11.26 9.89 24.05
C GLU A 256 11.67 10.38 25.44
N LYS A 257 11.46 11.67 25.74
CA LYS A 257 11.72 12.25 27.06
C LYS A 257 10.81 11.69 28.16
N ALA A 258 9.57 11.37 27.82
CA ALA A 258 8.62 10.71 28.71
C ALA A 258 8.88 9.19 28.86
N GLY A 259 9.81 8.63 28.08
CA GLY A 259 10.06 7.20 28.02
C GLY A 259 8.96 6.42 27.29
N GLU A 260 8.12 7.09 26.51
CA GLU A 260 7.07 6.48 25.72
C GLU A 260 7.66 5.79 24.49
N LYS A 261 7.55 4.46 24.45
CA LYS A 261 8.00 3.62 23.33
C LYS A 261 6.85 3.07 22.49
N HIS A 262 5.63 3.43 22.83
CA HIS A 262 4.40 3.04 22.13
C HIS A 262 3.99 4.08 21.09
N ASN A 263 4.93 4.44 20.21
CA ASN A 263 4.68 5.35 19.10
C ASN A 263 4.98 4.69 17.75
N TYR A 264 4.64 5.39 16.66
CA TYR A 264 4.80 4.86 15.31
C TYR A 264 6.26 4.59 14.96
N ILE A 265 7.19 5.46 15.37
CA ILE A 265 8.62 5.35 15.04
C ILE A 265 9.23 4.07 15.63
N HIS A 266 8.99 3.80 16.91
CA HIS A 266 9.43 2.54 17.54
C HIS A 266 8.74 1.32 16.97
N SER A 267 7.44 1.44 16.67
CA SER A 267 6.68 0.33 16.10
C SER A 267 7.20 -0.03 14.71
N ARG A 268 7.40 0.95 13.83
CA ARG A 268 7.98 0.77 12.50
C ARG A 268 9.38 0.18 12.57
N GLY A 269 10.26 0.75 13.40
CA GLY A 269 11.63 0.24 13.57
C GLY A 269 11.66 -1.21 14.04
N TRP A 270 10.78 -1.57 14.98
CA TRP A 270 10.64 -2.95 15.42
C TRP A 270 10.22 -3.89 14.29
N TYR A 271 9.24 -3.52 13.47
CA TYR A 271 8.80 -4.36 12.36
C TYR A 271 9.85 -4.46 11.27
N GLU A 272 10.55 -3.37 10.95
CA GLU A 272 11.54 -3.28 9.87
C GLU A 272 12.95 -3.75 10.25
N ASP A 273 13.16 -4.24 11.48
CA ASP A 273 14.50 -4.61 11.99
C ASP A 273 15.50 -3.44 11.90
N LYS A 274 15.00 -2.23 12.19
CA LYS A 274 15.75 -0.97 12.08
C LYS A 274 15.77 -0.25 13.43
N ASP A 275 16.90 0.38 13.76
CA ASP A 275 17.01 1.15 14.99
C ASP A 275 16.17 2.43 14.91
N THR A 276 15.76 2.94 16.07
CA THR A 276 14.86 4.09 16.18
C THR A 276 15.35 5.32 15.42
N TRP A 277 16.65 5.59 15.43
CA TRP A 277 17.22 6.81 14.82
C TRP A 277 17.20 6.71 13.31
N SER A 278 17.62 5.57 12.76
CA SER A 278 17.54 5.34 11.33
C SER A 278 16.06 5.29 10.85
N THR A 279 15.13 4.80 11.66
CA THR A 279 13.69 4.87 11.33
C THR A 279 13.16 6.30 11.39
N PHE A 280 13.63 7.11 12.33
CA PHE A 280 13.29 8.54 12.40
C PHE A 280 13.76 9.28 11.13
N GLU A 281 14.97 9.00 10.65
CA GLU A 281 15.49 9.55 9.38
C GLU A 281 14.63 9.15 8.18
N ASP A 282 14.24 7.87 8.06
CA ASP A 282 13.35 7.41 7.00
C ASP A 282 12.01 8.16 7.02
N ILE A 283 11.45 8.38 8.21
CA ILE A 283 10.18 9.10 8.37
C ILE A 283 10.34 10.58 7.97
N VAL A 284 11.48 11.21 8.29
CA VAL A 284 11.81 12.57 7.81
C VAL A 284 11.87 12.62 6.29
N ASP A 285 12.52 11.63 5.67
CA ASP A 285 12.62 11.54 4.20
C ASP A 285 11.26 11.26 3.54
N ASP A 286 10.42 10.41 4.16
CA ASP A 286 9.04 10.19 3.73
C ASP A 286 8.26 11.51 3.76
N VAL A 287 8.35 12.30 4.84
CA VAL A 287 7.67 13.62 4.92
C VAL A 287 8.16 14.58 3.84
N LYS A 288 9.48 14.62 3.55
CA LYS A 288 10.03 15.44 2.46
C LYS A 288 9.50 15.00 1.10
N LEU A 289 9.41 13.70 0.84
CA LEU A 289 8.84 13.18 -0.40
C LEU A 289 7.36 13.56 -0.54
N LYS A 290 6.57 13.36 0.52
CA LYS A 290 5.15 13.72 0.52
C LYS A 290 4.93 15.22 0.33
N THR A 291 5.76 16.05 0.95
CA THR A 291 5.77 17.51 0.72
C THR A 291 5.93 17.82 -0.77
N ARG A 292 6.91 17.22 -1.44
CA ARG A 292 7.17 17.47 -2.87
C ARG A 292 6.00 17.01 -3.74
N ASN A 293 5.45 15.83 -3.48
CA ASN A 293 4.30 15.30 -4.20
C ASN A 293 3.07 16.21 -4.05
N THR A 294 2.74 16.57 -2.82
CA THR A 294 1.63 17.48 -2.50
C THR A 294 1.81 18.83 -3.20
N CYS A 295 3.02 19.38 -3.20
CA CYS A 295 3.32 20.64 -3.89
C CYS A 295 3.14 20.54 -5.41
N LEU A 296 3.64 19.47 -6.03
CA LEU A 296 3.52 19.24 -7.47
C LEU A 296 2.06 19.06 -7.89
N GLN A 297 1.29 18.29 -7.12
CA GLN A 297 -0.12 18.05 -7.41
C GLN A 297 -0.93 19.35 -7.28
N ILE A 298 -0.74 20.13 -6.22
CA ILE A 298 -1.44 21.41 -6.03
C ILE A 298 -1.08 22.42 -7.14
N PHE A 299 0.16 22.41 -7.65
CA PHE A 299 0.61 23.29 -8.73
C PHE A 299 -0.04 22.95 -10.09
N VAL A 300 -0.27 21.66 -10.37
CA VAL A 300 -0.85 21.17 -11.64
C VAL A 300 -2.33 21.54 -11.79
N PHE A 301 -3.09 21.61 -10.68
CA PHE A 301 -4.54 21.83 -10.72
C PHE A 301 -4.95 23.30 -10.50
N GLY A 302 -4.17 24.28 -10.97
CA GLY A 302 -4.37 25.73 -10.75
C GLY A 302 -5.79 26.27 -11.01
N ASN A 303 -6.43 26.85 -9.98
CA ASN A 303 -7.62 27.74 -9.94
C ASN A 303 -8.61 27.53 -8.76
N CYS A 304 -8.59 26.43 -7.99
CA CYS A 304 -9.16 26.51 -6.61
C CYS A 304 -8.32 27.47 -5.75
N THR A 305 -7.06 27.63 -6.16
CA THR A 305 -6.01 28.51 -5.66
C THR A 305 -6.06 29.96 -6.12
N SER A 306 -6.98 30.38 -7.00
CA SER A 306 -7.09 31.81 -7.37
C SER A 306 -7.72 32.67 -6.27
N ARG A 307 -8.47 32.05 -5.34
CA ARG A 307 -8.84 32.61 -4.02
C ARG A 307 -8.06 31.97 -2.85
N MET A 308 -7.26 30.96 -3.13
CA MET A 308 -6.28 30.30 -2.24
C MET A 308 -4.86 30.66 -2.73
N SER A 309 -4.59 31.95 -2.94
CA SER A 309 -3.30 32.48 -3.42
C SER A 309 -2.18 32.39 -2.36
N MET A 310 -2.26 31.43 -1.45
CA MET A 310 -1.48 31.36 -0.21
C MET A 310 -0.96 29.96 0.14
N LEU A 311 -1.15 28.93 -0.70
CA LEU A 311 -0.57 27.62 -0.38
C LEU A 311 0.87 27.40 -0.89
N ILE A 312 1.27 28.01 -2.01
CA ILE A 312 2.64 27.90 -2.58
C ILE A 312 2.77 29.07 -3.59
N PRO A 313 3.56 30.16 -3.40
CA PRO A 313 4.95 30.22 -2.93
C PRO A 313 5.25 31.54 -2.17
N ARG A 314 4.87 31.65 -0.88
CA ARG A 314 5.32 32.69 0.07
C ARG A 314 4.55 32.50 1.40
N TYR A 315 5.28 32.08 2.42
CA TYR A 315 4.94 32.28 3.84
C TYR A 315 3.78 31.42 4.43
N PRO A 316 3.31 31.68 5.66
CA PRO A 316 3.65 31.06 6.93
C PRO A 316 2.57 30.06 7.41
N GLU A 317 2.09 29.18 6.53
CA GLU A 317 0.86 28.40 6.79
C GLU A 317 1.10 26.90 7.04
N MET A 318 2.38 26.47 7.06
CA MET A 318 2.83 25.15 7.53
C MET A 318 3.67 25.25 8.83
N VAL A 319 3.27 26.15 9.73
CA VAL A 319 4.19 26.86 10.62
C VAL A 319 3.71 26.81 12.07
N THR A 320 3.84 25.67 12.74
CA THR A 320 3.75 25.58 14.21
C THR A 320 4.95 24.84 14.79
N ILE A 321 6.09 24.89 14.08
CA ILE A 321 7.21 24.00 14.36
C ILE A 321 8.42 24.80 14.85
N ARG A 322 8.78 25.96 14.27
CA ARG A 322 10.02 26.65 14.68
C ARG A 322 9.95 27.37 16.04
N SER A 323 8.90 28.14 16.32
CA SER A 323 8.75 28.84 17.63
C SER A 323 8.48 27.85 18.74
N VAL A 324 7.59 26.90 18.48
CA VAL A 324 7.22 25.79 19.35
C VAL A 324 8.41 24.88 19.65
N ILE A 325 9.27 24.54 18.69
CA ILE A 325 10.46 23.72 18.93
C ILE A 325 11.56 24.51 19.65
N LEU A 326 11.79 25.77 19.31
CA LEU A 326 12.80 26.57 20.02
C LEU A 326 12.35 26.94 21.44
N ASP A 327 11.05 27.17 21.67
CA ASP A 327 10.46 27.40 22.99
C ASP A 327 10.33 26.10 23.81
N ALA A 328 10.03 24.95 23.21
CA ALA A 328 10.02 23.65 23.89
C ALA A 328 11.41 23.16 24.29
N ILE A 329 12.40 23.50 23.47
CA ILE A 329 13.82 23.30 23.79
C ILE A 329 14.26 24.23 24.94
N ALA A 330 13.55 25.33 25.20
CA ALA A 330 13.90 26.34 26.20
C ALA A 330 13.02 26.34 27.47
N LYS A 331 11.79 25.82 27.42
CA LYS A 331 10.82 25.81 28.52
C LYS A 331 10.01 24.50 28.53
N PRO A 332 10.02 23.72 29.64
CA PRO A 332 9.21 22.52 29.74
C PRO A 332 7.73 22.94 29.90
N GLY A 333 6.88 22.67 28.89
CA GLY A 333 5.42 22.71 29.05
C GLY A 333 4.54 23.32 27.95
N ALA A 334 5.05 23.71 26.77
CA ALA A 334 4.20 24.37 25.76
C ALA A 334 4.49 23.91 24.32
N VAL A 335 3.81 22.85 23.83
CA VAL A 335 3.70 22.49 22.40
C VAL A 335 2.43 21.68 22.14
N LEU A 336 1.67 22.06 21.10
CA LEU A 336 0.56 21.31 20.52
C LEU A 336 0.97 19.87 20.20
N CYS A 337 0.31 18.89 20.81
CA CYS A 337 0.41 17.49 20.41
C CYS A 337 -0.96 16.81 20.53
N PHE A 338 -1.33 16.08 19.49
CA PHE A 338 -2.25 14.95 19.57
C PHE A 338 -1.42 13.74 19.98
N ALA A 339 -1.48 13.36 21.27
CA ALA A 339 -1.07 12.10 21.90
C ALA A 339 -0.56 12.34 23.34
N LYS A 340 -1.30 11.74 24.29
CA LYS A 340 -1.06 11.44 25.71
C LYS A 340 -0.45 12.50 26.65
N PRO A 341 -1.17 12.89 27.72
CA PRO A 341 -0.55 13.23 29.00
C PRO A 341 0.06 11.96 29.61
N ALA A 342 1.30 12.05 30.08
CA ALA A 342 1.91 10.97 30.84
C ALA A 342 1.06 10.62 32.08
N ILE A 343 0.63 9.37 32.21
CA ILE A 343 0.13 8.83 33.48
C ILE A 343 1.33 8.74 34.42
N ALA A 344 1.58 9.82 35.17
CA ALA A 344 2.49 9.82 36.29
C ALA A 344 1.86 8.99 37.43
N THR A 345 2.15 7.68 37.46
CA THR A 345 2.00 6.89 38.68
C THR A 345 3.08 7.34 39.67
N GLY A 346 2.70 8.20 40.63
CA GLY A 346 3.65 8.68 41.63
C GLY A 346 3.10 9.73 42.58
N ILE A 347 2.26 9.31 43.53
CA ILE A 347 1.99 10.10 44.73
C ILE A 347 3.29 10.15 45.56
N SER A 348 3.93 11.31 45.64
CA SER A 348 4.79 11.66 46.78
C SER A 348 4.81 13.17 47.04
N GLY A 349 3.98 13.60 48.00
CA GLY A 349 4.40 14.40 49.16
C GLY A 349 4.88 15.85 48.98
N ASN A 350 4.04 16.76 49.47
CA ASN A 350 4.32 18.01 50.20
C ASN A 350 4.84 19.25 49.46
N SER A 351 3.99 20.27 49.31
CA SER A 351 3.94 21.39 50.29
C SER A 351 2.79 22.38 50.01
N LEU A 352 1.92 22.51 51.01
CA LEU A 352 1.24 23.70 51.56
C LEU A 352 0.94 24.90 50.62
N VAL A 353 -0.35 25.22 50.41
CA VAL A 353 -1.00 26.46 50.92
C VAL A 353 -2.51 26.20 51.11
N ARG A 354 -3.03 26.69 52.23
CA ARG A 354 -4.42 26.62 52.74
C ARG A 354 -5.41 27.41 51.87
N SER A 355 -6.62 26.85 51.68
CA SER A 355 -7.87 27.54 52.02
C SER A 355 -9.03 26.55 52.13
N SER A 356 -9.65 26.59 53.30
CA SER A 356 -10.83 25.89 53.81
C SER A 356 -12.11 26.10 52.99
N VAL A 357 -12.97 25.07 52.90
CA VAL A 357 -14.38 25.04 53.32
C VAL A 357 -14.83 23.56 53.39
N SER A 358 -15.59 23.23 54.43
CA SER A 358 -15.96 21.87 54.91
C SER A 358 -17.33 21.39 54.42
N VAL A 359 -17.70 20.15 54.83
CA VAL A 359 -19.06 19.51 54.96
C VAL A 359 -19.38 18.53 53.81
N GLN A 360 -19.74 17.24 53.95
CA GLN A 360 -20.01 16.28 55.03
C GLN A 360 -19.92 14.84 54.45
N LEU A 361 -19.52 13.84 55.26
CA LEU A 361 -19.56 12.40 54.96
C LEU A 361 -20.62 11.71 55.84
N LEU A 362 -21.35 10.74 55.29
CA LEU A 362 -22.00 9.64 56.04
C LEU A 362 -21.90 8.31 55.26
N PRO A 363 -21.91 7.14 55.95
CA PRO A 363 -21.23 5.92 55.51
C PRO A 363 -22.17 4.82 54.98
N VAL A 364 -21.62 3.86 54.22
CA VAL A 364 -22.28 2.59 53.90
C VAL A 364 -21.54 1.45 54.60
N THR A 365 -22.31 0.71 55.40
CA THR A 365 -21.93 -0.43 56.24
C THR A 365 -21.70 -1.72 55.45
N GLU A 366 -20.84 -2.57 56.03
CA GLU A 366 -20.43 -3.92 55.62
C GLU A 366 -21.58 -4.96 55.54
N MET A 367 -21.44 -5.96 54.66
CA MET A 367 -21.52 -7.39 55.04
C MET A 367 -20.94 -8.33 53.96
N ARG A 368 -20.32 -9.42 54.43
CA ARG A 368 -19.45 -10.40 53.74
C ARG A 368 -20.18 -11.72 53.38
N PHE A 369 -19.41 -12.58 52.68
CA PHE A 369 -19.46 -14.06 52.49
C PHE A 369 -20.13 -14.55 51.20
N SER A 370 -19.72 -15.62 50.50
CA SER A 370 -18.47 -16.39 50.29
C SER A 370 -18.84 -17.64 49.46
N ILE A 371 -18.03 -17.99 48.45
CA ILE A 371 -17.64 -19.37 48.02
C ILE A 371 -18.65 -20.26 47.24
N LEU A 372 -18.19 -20.73 46.05
CA LEU A 372 -18.62 -21.82 45.11
C LEU A 372 -18.59 -23.26 45.76
N PRO A 373 -18.79 -24.46 45.11
CA PRO A 373 -19.16 -24.87 43.72
C PRO A 373 -20.12 -26.12 43.55
N THR A 374 -20.46 -26.45 42.28
CA THR A 374 -20.63 -27.80 41.62
C THR A 374 -21.88 -28.71 41.73
N VAL A 375 -22.05 -29.50 40.62
CA VAL A 375 -22.82 -30.76 40.35
C VAL A 375 -24.08 -30.54 39.49
N ALA A 376 -24.42 -31.23 38.37
CA ALA A 376 -24.04 -32.53 37.78
C ALA A 376 -24.28 -32.59 36.25
N LEU A 377 -23.66 -33.60 35.63
CA LEU A 377 -23.79 -34.09 34.25
C LEU A 377 -24.92 -35.15 34.15
N ALA A 378 -25.77 -35.12 33.11
CA ALA A 378 -26.46 -36.32 32.59
C ALA A 378 -27.00 -36.10 31.16
N LEU A 379 -26.67 -37.04 30.26
CA LEU A 379 -27.00 -37.14 28.83
C LEU A 379 -28.37 -37.76 28.59
N TYR A 380 -29.12 -37.32 27.56
CA TYR A 380 -29.69 -38.22 26.53
C TYR A 380 -30.19 -37.49 25.26
N ASN A 381 -29.56 -37.84 24.15
CA ASN A 381 -30.00 -37.96 22.75
C ASN A 381 -31.20 -37.16 22.22
N GLY A 382 -30.91 -36.26 21.29
CA GLY A 382 -31.80 -35.82 20.22
C GLY A 382 -31.00 -35.54 18.94
N LEU A 383 -30.90 -36.53 18.06
CA LEU A 383 -30.37 -36.39 16.71
C LEU A 383 -31.26 -35.43 15.91
N VAL A 384 -30.77 -34.22 15.68
CA VAL A 384 -31.15 -33.42 14.51
C VAL A 384 -29.84 -33.02 13.84
N ALA A 385 -29.65 -33.47 12.61
CA ALA A 385 -28.49 -33.14 11.79
C ALA A 385 -28.44 -31.62 11.60
N ALA A 386 -27.62 -30.94 12.40
CA ALA A 386 -27.18 -29.59 12.11
C ALA A 386 -26.17 -29.70 10.96
N ASN A 387 -26.60 -29.27 9.77
CA ASN A 387 -25.68 -28.98 8.67
C ASN A 387 -24.52 -28.13 9.24
N PRO A 388 -23.26 -28.40 8.86
CA PRO A 388 -22.16 -27.52 9.22
C PRO A 388 -22.52 -26.12 8.70
N VAL A 389 -22.72 -25.19 9.63
CA VAL A 389 -22.68 -23.77 9.31
C VAL A 389 -21.30 -23.56 8.69
N PRO A 390 -21.19 -23.08 7.45
CA PRO A 390 -19.89 -22.79 6.87
C PRO A 390 -19.15 -21.87 7.83
N GLU A 391 -17.98 -22.33 8.25
CA GLU A 391 -16.95 -21.51 8.85
C GLU A 391 -16.92 -20.18 8.08
N LEU A 392 -17.17 -19.07 8.79
CA LEU A 392 -17.01 -17.73 8.23
C LEU A 392 -15.54 -17.60 7.87
N GLU A 393 -15.19 -18.01 6.64
CA GLU A 393 -13.91 -17.73 6.03
C GLU A 393 -13.64 -16.25 6.27
N SER A 394 -12.51 -15.96 6.93
CA SER A 394 -11.84 -14.67 6.93
C SER A 394 -12.10 -13.99 5.59
N ARG A 395 -12.42 -12.68 5.54
CA ARG A 395 -12.48 -11.92 4.28
C ARG A 395 -11.13 -12.02 3.57
N GLN A 396 -10.96 -13.10 2.80
CA GLN A 396 -9.78 -13.42 2.02
C GLN A 396 -9.71 -12.40 0.89
N THR A 397 -8.51 -11.90 0.62
CA THR A 397 -8.13 -11.23 -0.62
C THR A 397 -8.77 -11.94 -1.82
N SER A 398 -9.85 -11.38 -2.37
CA SER A 398 -10.66 -12.07 -3.39
C SER A 398 -10.12 -11.75 -4.79
N GLY A 399 -9.29 -12.65 -5.35
CA GLY A 399 -8.81 -12.57 -6.74
C GLY A 399 -7.32 -12.91 -6.89
N LEU A 400 -6.90 -13.29 -8.11
CA LEU A 400 -5.54 -13.75 -8.38
C LEU A 400 -4.48 -12.67 -8.12
N ASP A 401 -4.68 -11.44 -8.59
CA ASP A 401 -3.74 -10.32 -8.36
C ASP A 401 -3.64 -9.94 -6.87
N ALA A 402 -4.78 -9.89 -6.17
CA ALA A 402 -4.79 -9.60 -4.74
C ALA A 402 -4.03 -10.67 -3.95
N ALA A 403 -4.17 -11.94 -4.32
CA ALA A 403 -3.41 -13.04 -3.71
C ALA A 403 -1.91 -12.95 -4.04
N MET A 404 -1.55 -12.63 -5.29
CA MET A 404 -0.15 -12.45 -5.70
C MET A 404 0.52 -11.33 -4.90
N LYS A 405 -0.15 -10.18 -4.77
CA LYS A 405 0.35 -9.04 -3.98
C LYS A 405 0.47 -9.37 -2.51
N ALA A 406 -0.52 -10.05 -1.93
CA ALA A 406 -0.48 -10.50 -0.53
C ALA A 406 0.70 -11.46 -0.28
N ALA A 407 1.07 -12.27 -1.28
CA ALA A 407 2.21 -13.17 -1.21
C ALA A 407 3.55 -12.51 -1.64
N GLY A 408 3.60 -11.18 -1.75
CA GLY A 408 4.82 -10.42 -2.03
C GLY A 408 5.26 -10.38 -3.50
N LYS A 409 4.40 -10.82 -4.44
CA LYS A 409 4.61 -10.67 -5.88
C LYS A 409 4.08 -9.33 -6.36
N LYS A 410 4.46 -8.92 -7.58
CA LYS A 410 4.07 -7.62 -8.15
C LYS A 410 2.67 -7.64 -8.75
N TYR A 411 2.36 -8.66 -9.54
CA TYR A 411 1.10 -8.72 -10.27
C TYR A 411 0.65 -10.15 -10.61
N PHE A 412 -0.66 -10.32 -10.80
CA PHE A 412 -1.23 -11.29 -11.73
C PHE A 412 -1.86 -10.53 -12.91
N GLY A 413 -1.55 -10.90 -14.14
CA GLY A 413 -1.93 -10.17 -15.34
C GLY A 413 -2.60 -11.02 -16.40
N THR A 414 -3.09 -10.38 -17.45
CA THR A 414 -3.66 -11.04 -18.62
C THR A 414 -3.34 -10.30 -19.92
N ALA A 415 -3.21 -11.04 -21.01
CA ALA A 415 -3.25 -10.45 -22.35
C ALA A 415 -4.66 -9.97 -22.67
N LEU A 416 -4.75 -8.87 -23.43
CA LEU A 416 -6.03 -8.27 -23.79
C LEU A 416 -6.05 -7.86 -25.27
N THR A 417 -7.14 -8.22 -25.94
CA THR A 417 -7.61 -7.55 -27.15
C THR A 417 -8.93 -6.85 -26.83
N VAL A 418 -8.99 -5.53 -27.01
CA VAL A 418 -10.23 -4.77 -26.83
C VAL A 418 -11.20 -5.06 -27.98
N ARG A 419 -12.40 -5.54 -27.65
CA ARG A 419 -13.43 -5.96 -28.61
C ARG A 419 -14.83 -5.62 -28.09
N ASN A 420 -15.84 -5.76 -28.96
CA ASN A 420 -17.24 -5.44 -28.63
C ASN A 420 -17.86 -6.40 -27.60
N ASP A 421 -17.42 -7.66 -27.57
CA ASP A 421 -17.85 -8.59 -26.53
C ASP A 421 -17.23 -8.19 -25.18
N ALA A 422 -18.09 -7.85 -24.23
CA ALA A 422 -17.69 -7.33 -22.93
C ALA A 422 -17.24 -8.42 -21.93
N GLY A 423 -17.32 -9.72 -22.25
CA GLY A 423 -17.07 -10.80 -21.30
C GLY A 423 -15.70 -10.74 -20.63
N GLU A 424 -14.62 -10.67 -21.40
CA GLU A 424 -13.26 -10.50 -20.85
C GLU A 424 -13.10 -9.16 -20.12
N THR A 425 -13.72 -8.08 -20.62
CA THR A 425 -13.67 -6.76 -19.96
C THR A 425 -14.38 -6.78 -18.60
N ASN A 426 -15.47 -7.52 -18.47
CA ASN A 426 -16.20 -7.68 -17.21
C ASN A 426 -15.37 -8.45 -16.18
N VAL A 427 -14.71 -9.53 -16.60
CA VAL A 427 -13.78 -10.26 -15.72
C VAL A 427 -12.60 -9.37 -15.35
N LEU A 428 -12.01 -8.64 -16.31
CA LEU A 428 -10.92 -7.69 -16.09
C LEU A 428 -11.27 -6.62 -15.05
N ASN A 429 -12.53 -6.15 -15.04
CA ASN A 429 -13.01 -5.15 -14.07
C ASN A 429 -13.30 -5.73 -12.67
N THR A 430 -13.18 -7.04 -12.48
CA THR A 430 -13.34 -7.66 -11.16
C THR A 430 -12.18 -7.26 -10.25
N LYS A 431 -12.49 -6.58 -9.15
CA LYS A 431 -11.48 -6.05 -8.22
C LYS A 431 -10.58 -7.17 -7.70
N GLY A 432 -9.27 -6.98 -7.82
CA GLY A 432 -8.27 -7.92 -7.32
C GLY A 432 -8.01 -9.13 -8.22
N GLU A 433 -8.68 -9.23 -9.37
CA GLU A 433 -8.47 -10.35 -10.31
C GLU A 433 -7.20 -10.17 -11.14
N PHE A 434 -7.03 -8.98 -11.73
CA PHE A 434 -5.85 -8.63 -12.53
C PHE A 434 -5.27 -7.28 -12.12
N GLY A 435 -3.94 -7.18 -12.11
CA GLY A 435 -3.18 -5.97 -11.83
C GLY A 435 -2.24 -5.56 -12.96
N SER A 436 -2.20 -6.30 -14.06
CA SER A 436 -1.38 -6.00 -15.25
C SER A 436 -2.08 -6.40 -16.54
N ILE A 437 -1.86 -5.64 -17.62
CA ILE A 437 -2.34 -5.95 -18.97
C ILE A 437 -1.16 -6.06 -19.95
N THR A 438 -1.29 -6.96 -20.92
CA THR A 438 -0.41 -7.03 -22.10
C THR A 438 -1.25 -6.86 -23.37
N PRO A 439 -1.02 -5.85 -24.24
CA PRO A 439 -1.72 -5.75 -25.52
C PRO A 439 -1.35 -6.93 -26.42
N GLU A 440 -2.30 -7.80 -26.73
CA GLU A 440 -2.04 -9.08 -27.41
C GLU A 440 -1.41 -8.90 -28.80
N ASN A 441 -1.85 -7.88 -29.54
CA ASN A 441 -1.38 -7.61 -30.90
C ASN A 441 -1.12 -6.12 -31.20
N ALA A 442 -1.77 -5.21 -30.47
CA ALA A 442 -1.84 -3.80 -30.84
C ALA A 442 -0.49 -3.07 -30.82
N MET A 443 0.51 -3.59 -30.10
CA MET A 443 1.85 -2.99 -29.97
C MET A 443 2.94 -3.71 -30.77
N LYS A 444 2.61 -4.72 -31.58
CA LYS A 444 3.55 -5.41 -32.47
C LYS A 444 3.92 -4.52 -33.67
N TRP A 445 5.08 -4.77 -34.29
CA TRP A 445 5.63 -3.90 -35.34
C TRP A 445 4.66 -3.66 -36.49
N GLU A 446 4.04 -4.71 -37.05
CA GLU A 446 3.06 -4.58 -38.14
C GLU A 446 1.89 -3.67 -37.76
N ALA A 447 1.34 -3.81 -36.55
CA ALA A 447 0.21 -3.02 -36.08
C ALA A 447 0.57 -1.55 -35.87
N ILE A 448 1.76 -1.29 -35.32
CA ILE A 448 2.24 0.04 -34.94
C ILE A 448 2.82 0.82 -36.12
N GLN A 449 3.56 0.17 -37.02
CA GLN A 449 4.23 0.84 -38.14
C GLN A 449 4.05 0.06 -39.45
N PRO A 450 2.80 -0.03 -39.94
CA PRO A 450 2.47 -0.83 -41.12
C PRO A 450 3.22 -0.37 -42.38
N ASN A 451 3.48 0.93 -42.50
CA ASN A 451 4.31 1.53 -43.54
C ASN A 451 5.46 2.34 -42.91
N ARG A 452 6.61 2.41 -43.60
CA ARG A 452 7.80 3.10 -43.09
C ARG A 452 7.49 4.56 -42.74
N GLY A 453 7.74 4.93 -41.48
CA GLY A 453 7.52 6.29 -40.97
C GLY A 453 6.05 6.66 -40.70
N GLN A 454 5.09 5.79 -41.01
CA GLN A 454 3.67 6.01 -40.76
C GLN A 454 3.21 5.12 -39.61
N PHE A 455 2.98 5.75 -38.45
CA PHE A 455 2.61 5.03 -37.24
C PHE A 455 1.10 5.03 -37.02
N ASN A 456 0.56 3.88 -36.62
CA ASN A 456 -0.83 3.67 -36.26
C ASN A 456 -0.95 3.49 -34.73
N TRP A 457 -1.20 4.60 -34.04
CA TRP A 457 -1.23 4.62 -32.57
C TRP A 457 -2.57 4.23 -31.95
N GLY A 458 -3.67 4.32 -32.71
CA GLY A 458 -5.03 4.21 -32.19
C GLY A 458 -5.27 2.94 -31.36
N PRO A 459 -5.03 1.74 -31.91
CA PRO A 459 -5.19 0.49 -31.17
C PRO A 459 -4.29 0.41 -29.95
N ALA A 460 -2.99 0.72 -30.08
CA ALA A 460 -2.06 0.62 -28.96
C ALA A 460 -2.39 1.60 -27.82
N ASP A 461 -2.81 2.83 -28.14
CA ASP A 461 -3.27 3.81 -27.17
C ASP A 461 -4.53 3.33 -26.43
N GLN A 462 -5.47 2.70 -27.14
CA GLN A 462 -6.67 2.15 -26.54
C GLN A 462 -6.33 1.11 -25.46
N HIS A 463 -5.35 0.23 -25.71
CA HIS A 463 -4.93 -0.78 -24.76
C HIS A 463 -4.11 -0.18 -23.60
N ALA A 464 -3.21 0.77 -23.89
CA ALA A 464 -2.47 1.48 -22.84
C ALA A 464 -3.41 2.30 -21.92
N ASN A 465 -4.45 2.90 -22.48
CA ASN A 465 -5.49 3.60 -21.74
C ASN A 465 -6.33 2.62 -20.90
N ALA A 466 -6.61 1.42 -21.40
CA ALA A 466 -7.31 0.40 -20.63
C ALA A 466 -6.57 0.02 -19.33
N ALA A 467 -5.23 -0.06 -19.37
CA ALA A 467 -4.40 -0.31 -18.20
C ALA A 467 -4.33 0.92 -17.27
N THR A 468 -3.96 2.08 -17.81
CA THR A 468 -3.74 3.30 -17.01
C THR A 468 -5.00 3.80 -16.31
N GLN A 469 -6.17 3.76 -16.97
CA GLN A 469 -7.46 4.13 -16.34
C GLN A 469 -7.84 3.23 -15.15
N ARG A 470 -7.28 2.02 -15.09
CA ARG A 470 -7.54 1.04 -14.03
C ARG A 470 -6.42 0.98 -12.98
N GLY A 471 -5.38 1.80 -13.12
CA GLY A 471 -4.18 1.72 -12.28
C GLY A 471 -3.46 0.36 -12.39
N MET A 472 -3.58 -0.31 -13.53
CA MET A 472 -2.91 -1.58 -13.79
C MET A 472 -1.53 -1.33 -14.43
N GLU A 473 -0.59 -2.23 -14.15
CA GLU A 473 0.67 -2.30 -14.87
C GLU A 473 0.43 -2.60 -16.37
N LEU A 474 1.37 -2.18 -17.21
CA LEU A 474 1.33 -2.45 -18.64
C LEU A 474 2.64 -3.12 -19.07
N ARG A 475 2.55 -4.37 -19.53
CA ARG A 475 3.65 -5.00 -20.26
C ARG A 475 3.47 -4.66 -21.73
N CYS A 476 4.39 -3.88 -22.28
CA CYS A 476 4.38 -3.51 -23.68
C CYS A 476 5.11 -4.57 -24.51
N HIS A 477 4.40 -5.08 -25.52
CA HIS A 477 4.78 -6.27 -26.27
C HIS A 477 4.49 -6.06 -27.76
N THR A 478 5.47 -6.07 -28.66
CA THR A 478 6.94 -6.24 -28.47
C THR A 478 7.67 -5.45 -29.57
N LEU A 479 8.93 -5.08 -29.36
CA LEU A 479 9.68 -4.21 -30.27
C LEU A 479 10.33 -4.96 -31.44
N VAL A 480 11.10 -6.01 -31.16
CA VAL A 480 11.87 -6.74 -32.18
C VAL A 480 11.49 -8.21 -32.14
N TRP A 481 10.72 -8.65 -33.13
CA TRP A 481 10.27 -10.02 -33.28
C TRP A 481 10.30 -10.42 -34.76
N HIS A 482 10.56 -11.70 -35.03
CA HIS A 482 10.64 -12.22 -36.40
C HIS A 482 9.26 -12.38 -37.05
N SER A 483 8.22 -12.60 -36.24
CA SER A 483 6.83 -12.73 -36.69
C SER A 483 6.12 -11.38 -36.70
N GLN A 484 5.04 -11.29 -37.49
CA GLN A 484 4.21 -10.08 -37.63
C GLN A 484 5.04 -8.80 -37.91
N LEU A 485 6.05 -8.95 -38.78
CA LEU A 485 6.77 -7.83 -39.34
C LEU A 485 6.02 -7.28 -40.55
N PRO A 486 5.93 -5.94 -40.70
CA PRO A 486 5.39 -5.37 -41.92
C PRO A 486 6.31 -5.74 -43.10
N SER A 487 5.72 -5.99 -44.26
CA SER A 487 6.44 -6.48 -45.45
C SER A 487 7.64 -5.62 -45.83
N TRP A 488 7.57 -4.29 -45.63
CA TRP A 488 8.67 -3.38 -45.94
C TRP A 488 9.91 -3.59 -45.07
N VAL A 489 9.77 -4.13 -43.85
CA VAL A 489 10.91 -4.53 -43.00
C VAL A 489 11.41 -5.90 -43.42
N ALA A 490 10.51 -6.88 -43.54
CA ALA A 490 10.88 -8.27 -43.82
C ALA A 490 11.56 -8.45 -45.19
N ASN A 491 11.08 -7.73 -46.21
CA ASN A 491 11.52 -7.83 -47.60
C ASN A 491 12.36 -6.62 -48.06
N GLY A 492 12.70 -5.72 -47.15
CA GLY A 492 13.52 -4.55 -47.49
C GLY A 492 14.96 -4.94 -47.85
N ASN A 493 15.54 -4.22 -48.81
CA ASN A 493 16.94 -4.41 -49.19
C ASN A 493 17.85 -3.65 -48.22
N TRP A 494 18.25 -4.31 -47.15
CA TRP A 494 18.97 -3.70 -46.05
C TRP A 494 20.45 -4.08 -46.02
N ASN A 495 21.28 -3.11 -45.66
CA ASN A 495 22.59 -3.37 -45.05
C ASN A 495 22.53 -3.11 -43.53
N ASN A 496 23.59 -3.50 -42.83
CA ASN A 496 23.71 -3.40 -41.38
C ASN A 496 23.33 -2.00 -40.84
N GLN A 497 23.90 -0.93 -41.40
CA GLN A 497 23.63 0.44 -40.95
C GLN A 497 22.18 0.88 -41.19
N THR A 498 21.64 0.57 -42.37
CA THR A 498 20.26 0.96 -42.73
C THR A 498 19.21 0.25 -41.87
N LEU A 499 19.40 -1.04 -41.56
CA LEU A 499 18.47 -1.77 -40.70
C LEU A 499 18.56 -1.32 -39.25
N GLN A 500 19.76 -1.04 -38.74
CA GLN A 500 19.92 -0.44 -37.41
C GLN A 500 19.21 0.91 -37.31
N GLN A 501 19.25 1.74 -38.35
CA GLN A 501 18.52 3.01 -38.36
C GLN A 501 17.00 2.78 -38.33
N VAL A 502 16.49 1.81 -39.11
CA VAL A 502 15.07 1.41 -39.08
C VAL A 502 14.64 0.93 -37.69
N MET A 503 15.44 0.08 -37.04
CA MET A 503 15.20 -0.35 -35.66
C MET A 503 15.19 0.83 -34.69
N LYS A 504 16.16 1.75 -34.81
CA LYS A 504 16.27 2.94 -33.96
C LYS A 504 15.04 3.84 -34.07
N ASP A 505 14.60 4.12 -35.29
CA ASP A 505 13.45 4.98 -35.55
C ASP A 505 12.16 4.37 -34.98
N HIS A 506 11.99 3.06 -35.16
CA HIS A 506 10.86 2.32 -34.59
C HIS A 506 10.89 2.35 -33.06
N ILE A 507 11.98 1.87 -32.44
CA ILE A 507 12.10 1.77 -30.98
C ILE A 507 11.94 3.14 -30.32
N ASN A 508 12.58 4.18 -30.85
CA ASN A 508 12.47 5.54 -30.30
C ASN A 508 11.05 6.08 -30.35
N ALA A 509 10.35 5.91 -31.48
CA ALA A 509 8.98 6.42 -31.63
C ALA A 509 8.01 5.70 -30.69
N VAL A 510 8.09 4.37 -30.64
CA VAL A 510 7.15 3.54 -29.88
C VAL A 510 7.39 3.67 -28.38
N MET A 511 8.63 3.46 -27.92
CA MET A 511 8.95 3.60 -26.50
C MET A 511 8.82 5.05 -26.04
N GLY A 512 9.17 6.03 -26.89
CA GLY A 512 9.00 7.44 -26.58
C GLY A 512 7.53 7.82 -26.32
N ARG A 513 6.60 7.25 -27.10
CA ARG A 513 5.15 7.49 -26.91
C ARG A 513 4.61 6.88 -25.61
N TYR A 514 5.06 5.67 -25.26
CA TYR A 514 4.57 4.93 -24.10
C TYR A 514 5.47 5.02 -22.86
N LYS A 515 6.42 5.96 -22.88
CA LYS A 515 7.32 6.26 -21.76
C LYS A 515 6.53 6.58 -20.50
N GLY A 516 6.91 5.95 -19.39
CA GLY A 516 6.23 6.09 -18.10
C GLY A 516 4.87 5.36 -18.00
N LYS A 517 4.40 4.70 -19.08
CA LYS A 517 3.22 3.84 -19.05
C LYS A 517 3.60 2.36 -19.02
N CYS A 518 4.60 1.96 -19.80
CA CYS A 518 5.07 0.58 -19.85
C CYS A 518 5.90 0.23 -18.61
N THR A 519 5.38 -0.62 -17.73
CA THR A 519 6.13 -1.19 -16.61
C THR A 519 7.27 -2.07 -17.12
N HIS A 520 6.97 -2.92 -18.11
CA HIS A 520 7.91 -3.82 -18.76
C HIS A 520 7.85 -3.64 -20.28
N TRP A 521 8.98 -3.87 -20.96
CA TRP A 521 9.06 -4.01 -22.42
C TRP A 521 9.67 -5.34 -22.79
N ASP A 522 8.96 -6.14 -23.59
CA ASP A 522 9.56 -7.26 -24.30
C ASP A 522 10.34 -6.68 -25.49
N VAL A 523 11.65 -6.46 -25.31
CA VAL A 523 12.50 -5.74 -26.27
C VAL A 523 12.84 -6.62 -27.47
N VAL A 524 13.24 -7.86 -27.19
CA VAL A 524 13.49 -8.87 -28.22
C VAL A 524 12.68 -10.11 -27.85
N ASN A 525 11.90 -10.60 -28.82
CA ASN A 525 11.04 -11.77 -28.67
C ASN A 525 11.54 -12.93 -29.55
N GLU A 526 11.60 -14.14 -28.98
CA GLU A 526 11.78 -15.42 -29.70
C GLU A 526 12.97 -15.48 -30.66
N ALA A 527 14.14 -15.02 -30.21
CA ALA A 527 15.36 -14.98 -31.03
C ALA A 527 16.05 -16.34 -31.17
N LEU A 528 15.48 -17.43 -30.63
CA LEU A 528 16.09 -18.75 -30.58
C LEU A 528 15.24 -19.80 -31.30
N ASN A 529 15.91 -20.74 -31.97
CA ASN A 529 15.35 -22.01 -32.39
C ASN A 529 15.25 -22.97 -31.19
N GLU A 530 14.57 -24.11 -31.37
CA GLU A 530 14.39 -25.13 -30.33
C GLU A 530 15.71 -25.75 -29.84
N ASP A 531 16.72 -25.83 -30.71
CA ASP A 531 18.06 -26.31 -30.37
C ASP A 531 18.96 -25.25 -29.69
N GLY A 532 18.44 -24.05 -29.43
CA GLY A 532 19.16 -22.96 -28.79
C GLY A 532 20.09 -22.16 -29.71
N THR A 533 20.11 -22.44 -31.02
CA THR A 533 20.75 -21.57 -32.02
C THR A 533 19.92 -20.30 -32.26
N TYR A 534 20.53 -19.25 -32.83
CA TYR A 534 19.79 -18.05 -33.19
C TYR A 534 18.82 -18.32 -34.34
N ARG A 535 17.59 -17.84 -34.19
CA ARG A 535 16.55 -17.96 -35.20
C ARG A 535 16.88 -17.11 -36.42
N ASP A 536 16.70 -17.69 -37.61
CA ASP A 536 16.84 -16.95 -38.85
C ASP A 536 15.76 -15.85 -38.95
N SER A 537 16.19 -14.62 -39.17
CA SER A 537 15.34 -13.44 -39.31
C SER A 537 16.08 -12.35 -40.06
N VAL A 538 15.36 -11.35 -40.59
CA VAL A 538 16.01 -10.22 -41.29
C VAL A 538 17.03 -9.51 -40.40
N PHE A 539 16.76 -9.40 -39.09
CA PHE A 539 17.69 -8.81 -38.13
C PHE A 539 18.97 -9.64 -38.00
N TYR A 540 18.83 -10.97 -37.82
CA TYR A 540 19.98 -11.86 -37.68
C TYR A 540 20.81 -11.96 -38.98
N ARG A 541 20.16 -12.07 -40.15
CA ARG A 541 20.87 -12.16 -41.44
C ARG A 541 21.67 -10.90 -41.77
N VAL A 542 21.13 -9.72 -41.46
CA VAL A 542 21.73 -8.43 -41.86
C VAL A 542 22.71 -7.87 -40.82
N ILE A 543 22.44 -8.07 -39.53
CA ILE A 543 23.22 -7.47 -38.42
C ILE A 543 24.05 -8.54 -37.68
N GLY A 544 23.67 -9.81 -37.75
CA GLY A 544 24.21 -10.87 -36.90
C GLY A 544 23.66 -10.80 -35.47
N GLU A 545 24.19 -11.61 -34.55
CA GLU A 545 23.73 -11.67 -33.14
C GLU A 545 23.72 -10.30 -32.42
N ALA A 546 24.52 -9.35 -32.90
CA ALA A 546 24.61 -8.00 -32.36
C ALA A 546 23.29 -7.22 -32.42
N PHE A 547 22.31 -7.62 -33.24
CA PHE A 547 21.00 -6.97 -33.25
C PHE A 547 20.33 -6.96 -31.87
N ILE A 548 20.60 -7.99 -31.05
CA ILE A 548 20.04 -8.14 -29.71
C ILE A 548 20.58 -7.05 -28.76
N PRO A 549 21.89 -6.95 -28.45
CA PRO A 549 22.39 -5.87 -27.60
C PRO A 549 22.16 -4.48 -28.21
N ILE A 550 22.11 -4.35 -29.54
CA ILE A 550 21.76 -3.07 -30.18
C ILE A 550 20.33 -2.65 -29.85
N ALA A 551 19.35 -3.55 -29.93
CA ALA A 551 17.96 -3.28 -29.56
C ALA A 551 17.83 -2.86 -28.08
N PHE A 552 18.51 -3.56 -27.17
CA PHE A 552 18.52 -3.20 -25.74
C PHE A 552 19.16 -1.83 -25.48
N ARG A 553 20.23 -1.48 -26.20
CA ARG A 553 20.84 -0.15 -26.11
C ARG A 553 19.90 0.95 -26.57
N MET A 554 19.20 0.74 -27.68
CA MET A 554 18.21 1.68 -28.19
C MET A 554 17.05 1.84 -27.22
N ALA A 555 16.56 0.73 -26.66
CA ALA A 555 15.47 0.73 -25.70
C ALA A 555 15.83 1.48 -24.41
N LEU A 556 17.02 1.21 -23.85
CA LEU A 556 17.54 1.89 -22.66
C LEU A 556 17.68 3.40 -22.88
N ALA A 557 18.08 3.82 -24.08
CA ALA A 557 18.19 5.24 -24.42
C ALA A 557 16.82 5.93 -24.56
N ALA A 558 15.81 5.22 -25.10
CA ALA A 558 14.47 5.76 -25.31
C ALA A 558 13.70 5.92 -23.98
N ASP A 559 13.73 4.89 -23.13
CA ASP A 559 13.12 4.93 -21.81
C ASP A 559 13.96 4.17 -20.76
N PRO A 560 14.73 4.89 -19.92
CA PRO A 560 15.51 4.25 -18.86
C PRO A 560 14.66 3.84 -17.65
N THR A 561 13.37 4.19 -17.59
CA THR A 561 12.52 3.95 -16.41
C THR A 561 11.82 2.58 -16.46
N THR A 562 11.55 2.05 -17.65
CA THR A 562 10.91 0.75 -17.87
C THR A 562 11.88 -0.42 -17.67
N LYS A 563 11.39 -1.61 -17.35
CA LYS A 563 12.23 -2.83 -17.28
C LYS A 563 12.33 -3.49 -18.66
N LEU A 564 13.55 -3.80 -19.07
CA LEU A 564 13.85 -4.38 -20.38
C LEU A 564 13.94 -5.91 -20.29
N TYR A 565 13.05 -6.60 -21.00
CA TYR A 565 12.94 -8.06 -21.02
C TYR A 565 13.37 -8.68 -22.35
N TYR A 566 14.04 -9.83 -22.27
CA TYR A 566 14.09 -10.81 -23.34
C TYR A 566 12.96 -11.84 -23.12
N ASN A 567 12.13 -12.12 -24.12
CA ASN A 567 10.96 -12.99 -23.98
C ASN A 567 11.01 -14.17 -24.97
N ASP A 568 10.73 -15.40 -24.52
CA ASP A 568 10.75 -16.60 -25.37
C ASP A 568 9.95 -17.76 -24.76
N TYR A 569 9.54 -18.72 -25.59
CA TYR A 569 8.83 -19.95 -25.19
C TYR A 569 9.78 -21.16 -25.09
N ASN A 570 9.30 -22.22 -24.44
CA ASN A 570 10.01 -23.50 -24.22
C ASN A 570 11.28 -23.39 -23.37
N LEU A 571 11.51 -22.24 -22.71
CA LEU A 571 12.62 -22.07 -21.78
C LEU A 571 12.42 -22.90 -20.49
N GLU A 572 11.16 -23.22 -20.18
CA GLU A 572 10.69 -23.90 -18.97
C GLU A 572 11.21 -25.33 -18.83
N TYR A 573 11.65 -25.94 -19.93
CA TYR A 573 12.12 -27.32 -19.97
C TYR A 573 13.60 -27.49 -19.58
N GLY A 574 14.36 -26.40 -19.42
CA GLY A 574 15.76 -26.45 -18.97
C GLY A 574 16.74 -27.05 -19.99
N GLY A 575 16.38 -27.05 -21.28
CA GLY A 575 17.16 -27.67 -22.36
C GLY A 575 18.08 -26.70 -23.10
N ALA A 576 18.39 -27.03 -24.36
CA ALA A 576 19.30 -26.25 -25.21
C ALA A 576 18.80 -24.81 -25.44
N LYS A 577 17.48 -24.62 -25.62
CA LYS A 577 16.87 -23.30 -25.76
C LYS A 577 17.04 -22.44 -24.50
N THR A 578 16.90 -23.02 -23.31
CA THR A 578 17.19 -22.34 -22.02
C THR A 578 18.65 -21.89 -21.96
N ALA A 579 19.59 -22.74 -22.38
CA ALA A 579 21.00 -22.37 -22.48
C ALA A 579 21.24 -21.24 -23.50
N GLY A 580 20.49 -21.21 -24.59
CA GLY A 580 20.48 -20.12 -25.57
C GLY A 580 20.01 -18.78 -24.97
N ALA A 581 18.96 -18.79 -24.15
CA ALA A 581 18.47 -17.58 -23.48
C ALA A 581 19.45 -17.07 -22.42
N ILE A 582 20.12 -17.98 -21.70
CA ILE A 582 21.24 -17.64 -20.81
C ILE A 582 22.40 -17.00 -21.59
N ARG A 583 22.72 -17.52 -22.79
CA ARG A 583 23.73 -16.93 -23.68
C ARG A 583 23.35 -15.51 -24.10
N ILE A 584 22.09 -15.28 -24.47
CA ILE A 584 21.58 -13.93 -24.82
C ILE A 584 21.69 -12.98 -23.63
N THR A 585 21.28 -13.42 -22.43
CA THR A 585 21.35 -12.59 -21.22
C THR A 585 22.80 -12.15 -20.94
N LYS A 586 23.75 -13.09 -21.01
CA LYS A 586 25.19 -12.82 -20.86
C LYS A 586 25.74 -11.94 -21.98
N LEU A 587 25.27 -12.11 -23.21
CA LEU A 587 25.66 -11.28 -24.36
C LEU A 587 25.26 -9.82 -24.15
N ILE A 588 24.06 -9.54 -23.65
CA ILE A 588 23.63 -8.16 -23.38
C ILE A 588 24.50 -7.55 -22.27
N GLN A 589 24.73 -8.31 -21.19
CA GLN A 589 25.55 -7.88 -20.06
C GLN A 589 27.02 -7.65 -20.43
N SER A 590 27.59 -8.44 -21.35
CA SER A 590 28.99 -8.28 -21.79
C SER A 590 29.25 -6.98 -22.54
N TYR A 591 28.20 -6.37 -23.11
CA TYR A 591 28.25 -5.04 -23.71
C TYR A 591 28.03 -3.90 -22.69
N GLY A 592 27.96 -4.21 -21.39
CA GLY A 592 27.70 -3.23 -20.33
C GLY A 592 26.29 -2.66 -20.35
N LEU A 593 25.33 -3.36 -20.97
CA LEU A 593 23.95 -2.91 -21.10
C LEU A 593 23.05 -3.51 -20.03
N ARG A 594 21.99 -2.77 -19.69
CA ARG A 594 20.96 -3.23 -18.76
C ARG A 594 20.01 -4.22 -19.46
N ILE A 595 19.89 -5.40 -18.89
CA ILE A 595 18.76 -6.32 -19.06
C ILE A 595 18.15 -6.52 -17.67
N ASP A 596 16.86 -6.23 -17.54
CA ASP A 596 16.19 -6.26 -16.24
C ASP A 596 15.53 -7.62 -15.98
N GLY A 597 15.09 -8.33 -17.02
CA GLY A 597 14.42 -9.60 -16.85
C GLY A 597 14.42 -10.54 -18.06
N VAL A 598 14.03 -11.79 -17.80
CA VAL A 598 13.73 -12.80 -18.81
C VAL A 598 12.27 -13.24 -18.65
N GLY A 599 11.49 -13.11 -19.72
CA GLY A 599 10.12 -13.57 -19.82
C GLY A 599 10.09 -15.00 -20.34
N LEU A 600 9.46 -15.88 -19.58
CA LEU A 600 9.18 -17.26 -19.97
C LEU A 600 7.72 -17.31 -20.39
N GLN A 601 7.44 -17.49 -21.69
CA GLN A 601 6.08 -17.38 -22.21
C GLN A 601 5.12 -18.37 -21.54
N ALA A 602 5.58 -19.59 -21.23
CA ALA A 602 4.76 -20.61 -20.57
C ALA A 602 3.54 -21.08 -21.36
N HIS A 603 3.69 -21.29 -22.67
CA HIS A 603 2.72 -22.03 -23.50
C HIS A 603 2.87 -23.55 -23.32
N MET A 604 2.29 -24.07 -22.25
CA MET A 604 2.51 -25.46 -21.80
C MET A 604 1.40 -26.41 -22.25
N THR A 605 1.56 -27.69 -21.92
CA THR A 605 0.50 -28.69 -22.04
C THR A 605 0.27 -29.44 -20.74
N SER A 606 -0.98 -29.89 -20.51
CA SER A 606 -1.32 -30.74 -19.36
C SER A 606 -1.28 -32.25 -19.68
N GLU A 607 -1.21 -32.58 -20.96
CA GLU A 607 -1.07 -33.93 -21.51
C GLU A 607 -0.22 -33.87 -22.79
N SER A 608 0.26 -35.01 -23.28
CA SER A 608 0.96 -35.05 -24.57
C SER A 608 0.00 -34.61 -25.69
N THR A 609 0.47 -33.72 -26.56
CA THR A 609 -0.26 -33.20 -27.72
C THR A 609 0.59 -33.40 -28.99
N PRO A 610 0.01 -33.29 -30.20
CA PRO A 610 0.78 -33.35 -31.45
C PRO A 610 1.91 -32.32 -31.53
N THR A 611 1.73 -31.14 -30.92
CA THR A 611 2.70 -30.03 -31.00
C THR A 611 3.68 -29.98 -29.84
N GLN A 612 3.35 -30.62 -28.71
CA GLN A 612 4.22 -30.69 -27.53
C GLN A 612 3.97 -32.00 -26.78
N SER A 613 4.95 -32.88 -26.84
CA SER A 613 4.92 -34.19 -26.17
C SER A 613 5.31 -34.12 -24.69
N THR A 614 6.10 -33.11 -24.31
CA THR A 614 6.55 -32.92 -22.92
C THR A 614 5.59 -32.01 -22.19
N VAL A 615 4.85 -32.60 -21.25
CA VAL A 615 3.91 -31.87 -20.38
C VAL A 615 4.61 -30.90 -19.44
N THR A 616 3.82 -30.00 -18.84
CA THR A 616 4.26 -29.07 -17.80
C THR A 616 5.12 -29.77 -16.73
N PRO A 617 6.40 -29.41 -16.58
CA PRO A 617 7.33 -30.07 -15.65
C PRO A 617 6.92 -29.99 -14.17
N SER A 618 7.69 -30.65 -13.31
CA SER A 618 7.51 -30.55 -11.86
C SER A 618 7.75 -29.11 -11.37
N ARG A 619 7.08 -28.71 -10.27
CA ARG A 619 7.27 -27.40 -9.63
C ARG A 619 8.75 -27.13 -9.30
N ALA A 620 9.46 -28.14 -8.80
CA ALA A 620 10.89 -28.05 -8.47
C ALA A 620 11.77 -27.84 -9.72
N ASN A 621 11.49 -28.52 -10.84
CA ASN A 621 12.24 -28.33 -12.08
C ASN A 621 12.00 -26.93 -12.65
N LEU A 622 10.75 -26.45 -12.65
CA LEU A 622 10.41 -25.09 -13.06
C LEU A 622 11.13 -24.05 -12.19
N ALA A 623 11.10 -24.21 -10.87
CA ALA A 623 11.81 -23.31 -9.95
C ALA A 623 13.33 -23.33 -10.18
N SER A 624 13.92 -24.50 -10.49
CA SER A 624 15.33 -24.63 -10.86
C SER A 624 15.67 -23.85 -12.13
N VAL A 625 14.82 -23.96 -13.17
CA VAL A 625 14.97 -23.22 -14.44
C VAL A 625 14.85 -21.72 -14.20
N LEU A 626 13.83 -21.25 -13.48
CA LEU A 626 13.69 -19.84 -13.11
C LEU A 626 14.95 -19.34 -12.38
N ASN A 627 15.46 -20.12 -11.41
CA ASN A 627 16.68 -19.78 -10.67
C ASN A 627 17.95 -19.75 -11.54
N SER A 628 17.98 -20.43 -12.68
CA SER A 628 19.13 -20.36 -13.60
C SER A 628 19.29 -18.96 -14.21
N PHE A 629 18.19 -18.24 -14.43
CA PHE A 629 18.19 -16.85 -14.89
C PHE A 629 18.44 -15.88 -13.75
N THR A 630 17.82 -16.07 -12.58
CA THR A 630 18.00 -15.14 -11.44
C THR A 630 19.45 -15.08 -10.93
N LYS A 631 20.23 -16.16 -11.12
CA LYS A 631 21.69 -16.19 -10.90
C LYS A 631 22.48 -15.23 -11.78
N LEU A 632 21.91 -14.77 -12.88
CA LEU A 632 22.47 -13.72 -13.76
C LEU A 632 22.03 -12.32 -13.32
N ASN A 633 21.44 -12.19 -12.12
CA ASN A 633 20.98 -10.94 -11.53
C ASN A 633 19.82 -10.25 -12.29
N VAL A 634 19.01 -11.03 -13.01
CA VAL A 634 17.80 -10.55 -13.70
C VAL A 634 16.54 -11.08 -13.00
N ASP A 635 15.44 -10.35 -13.16
CA ASP A 635 14.11 -10.82 -12.75
C ASP A 635 13.58 -11.85 -13.75
N VAL A 636 12.59 -12.64 -13.32
CA VAL A 636 11.87 -13.56 -14.20
C VAL A 636 10.36 -13.36 -14.06
N ALA A 637 9.61 -13.65 -15.11
CA ALA A 637 8.16 -13.65 -15.08
C ALA A 637 7.62 -14.71 -16.04
N TYR A 638 6.47 -15.28 -15.73
CA TYR A 638 5.67 -15.98 -16.73
C TYR A 638 4.83 -14.96 -17.48
N THR A 639 4.97 -14.88 -18.79
CA THR A 639 4.51 -13.73 -19.58
C THR A 639 3.29 -14.00 -20.45
N GLU A 640 3.06 -15.27 -20.84
CA GLU A 640 2.01 -15.67 -21.79
C GLU A 640 1.37 -17.01 -21.40
N LEU A 641 1.19 -17.23 -20.09
CA LEU A 641 0.81 -18.53 -19.53
C LEU A 641 -0.53 -19.01 -20.11
N ASP A 642 -0.49 -20.17 -20.75
CA ASP A 642 -1.64 -21.01 -21.04
C ASP A 642 -1.21 -22.49 -20.99
N ILE A 643 -2.16 -23.39 -20.69
CA ILE A 643 -1.85 -24.81 -20.59
C ILE A 643 -2.88 -25.59 -21.40
N ARG A 644 -2.56 -25.92 -22.65
CA ARG A 644 -3.51 -26.57 -23.56
C ARG A 644 -3.59 -28.10 -23.36
N MET A 645 -4.65 -28.67 -23.91
CA MET A 645 -4.91 -30.12 -23.98
C MET A 645 -5.52 -30.49 -25.34
N ASN A 646 -5.58 -31.79 -25.67
CA ASN A 646 -6.37 -32.24 -26.82
C ASN A 646 -7.87 -32.08 -26.50
N THR A 647 -8.62 -31.46 -27.40
CA THR A 647 -10.07 -31.25 -27.28
C THR A 647 -10.87 -32.48 -27.74
N PRO A 648 -12.09 -32.71 -27.21
CA PRO A 648 -12.79 -31.93 -26.20
C PRO A 648 -12.23 -32.12 -24.78
N ALA A 649 -12.43 -31.11 -23.94
CA ALA A 649 -12.12 -31.21 -22.50
C ALA A 649 -13.10 -32.18 -21.82
N ASN A 650 -12.64 -32.80 -20.73
CA ASN A 650 -13.46 -33.57 -19.80
C ASN A 650 -12.97 -33.35 -18.37
N GLN A 651 -13.71 -33.85 -17.37
CA GLN A 651 -13.38 -33.61 -15.97
C GLN A 651 -11.96 -34.06 -15.61
N GLN A 652 -11.50 -35.21 -16.11
CA GLN A 652 -10.15 -35.71 -15.83
C GLN A 652 -9.07 -34.78 -16.40
N LYS A 653 -9.24 -34.33 -17.65
CA LYS A 653 -8.30 -33.40 -18.29
C LYS A 653 -8.29 -32.04 -17.61
N LEU A 654 -9.45 -31.53 -17.18
CA LEU A 654 -9.54 -30.27 -16.43
C LEU A 654 -8.83 -30.34 -15.07
N GLN A 655 -8.85 -31.49 -14.40
CA GLN A 655 -8.09 -31.70 -13.15
C GLN A 655 -6.58 -31.80 -13.41
N ALA A 656 -6.16 -32.50 -14.47
CA ALA A 656 -4.76 -32.54 -14.88
C ALA A 656 -4.23 -31.15 -15.27
N ASN A 657 -5.07 -30.36 -15.94
CA ASN A 657 -4.82 -28.95 -16.27
C ASN A 657 -4.68 -28.09 -15.01
N ALA A 658 -5.58 -28.23 -14.05
CA ALA A 658 -5.49 -27.54 -12.77
C ALA A 658 -4.19 -27.85 -12.03
N ALA A 659 -3.82 -29.12 -11.95
CA ALA A 659 -2.55 -29.54 -11.35
C ALA A 659 -1.32 -28.98 -12.09
N ALA A 660 -1.40 -28.78 -13.42
CA ALA A 660 -0.33 -28.15 -14.19
C ALA A 660 -0.22 -26.65 -13.88
N TYR A 661 -1.34 -25.95 -13.77
CA TYR A 661 -1.39 -24.54 -13.35
C TYR A 661 -0.80 -24.34 -11.94
N ALA A 662 -1.12 -25.22 -10.99
CA ALA A 662 -0.51 -25.21 -9.66
C ALA A 662 1.02 -25.35 -9.70
N ARG A 663 1.56 -26.20 -10.58
CA ARG A 663 3.02 -26.34 -10.72
C ARG A 663 3.66 -25.07 -11.27
N MET A 664 3.06 -24.46 -12.30
CA MET A 664 3.55 -23.22 -12.91
C MET A 664 3.51 -22.06 -11.91
N VAL A 665 2.34 -21.74 -11.38
CA VAL A 665 2.17 -20.63 -10.44
C VAL A 665 2.98 -20.87 -9.17
N GLY A 666 2.95 -22.09 -8.63
CA GLY A 666 3.72 -22.47 -7.44
C GLY A 666 5.23 -22.30 -7.61
N SER A 667 5.77 -22.56 -8.80
CA SER A 667 7.21 -22.36 -9.05
C SER A 667 7.60 -20.88 -9.06
N CYS A 668 6.72 -19.98 -9.52
CA CYS A 668 6.93 -18.55 -9.39
C CYS A 668 6.91 -18.13 -7.91
N MET A 669 6.03 -18.73 -7.11
CA MET A 669 5.98 -18.49 -5.66
C MET A 669 7.29 -18.88 -4.96
N ASP A 670 7.93 -19.97 -5.39
CA ASP A 670 9.19 -20.45 -4.80
C ASP A 670 10.41 -19.58 -5.11
N VAL A 671 10.35 -18.77 -6.18
CA VAL A 671 11.50 -18.00 -6.67
C VAL A 671 11.31 -16.52 -6.35
N LYS A 672 12.15 -16.00 -5.45
CA LYS A 672 12.07 -14.61 -4.96
C LYS A 672 12.01 -13.56 -6.08
N ARG A 673 12.81 -13.74 -7.13
CA ARG A 673 12.88 -12.82 -8.28
C ARG A 673 11.90 -13.17 -9.42
N CYS A 674 11.02 -14.14 -9.22
CA CYS A 674 9.85 -14.27 -10.08
C CYS A 674 8.84 -13.21 -9.65
N VAL A 675 8.65 -12.18 -10.48
CA VAL A 675 7.91 -10.97 -10.11
C VAL A 675 6.41 -11.07 -10.34
N GLY A 676 5.97 -11.89 -11.30
CA GLY A 676 4.55 -12.00 -11.64
C GLY A 676 4.26 -13.05 -12.69
N VAL A 677 2.97 -13.23 -12.94
CA VAL A 677 2.41 -14.17 -13.93
C VAL A 677 1.42 -13.41 -14.80
N THR A 678 1.45 -13.61 -16.11
CA THR A 678 0.46 -13.13 -17.07
C THR A 678 -0.09 -14.32 -17.83
N VAL A 679 -1.42 -14.49 -17.87
CA VAL A 679 -2.09 -15.50 -18.71
C VAL A 679 -2.40 -14.93 -20.10
N TRP A 680 -2.31 -15.74 -21.15
CA TRP A 680 -2.46 -15.25 -22.53
C TRP A 680 -3.93 -15.23 -22.99
N GLY A 681 -4.69 -14.33 -22.37
CA GLY A 681 -6.14 -14.18 -22.50
C GLY A 681 -6.86 -14.56 -21.21
N ILE A 682 -8.14 -14.20 -21.10
CA ILE A 682 -8.95 -14.53 -19.92
C ILE A 682 -9.73 -15.81 -20.18
N SER A 683 -10.44 -15.88 -21.31
CA SER A 683 -11.40 -16.95 -21.63
C SER A 683 -10.95 -17.80 -22.80
N ASP A 684 -11.19 -19.11 -22.70
CA ASP A 684 -10.99 -20.09 -23.77
C ASP A 684 -11.63 -19.64 -25.11
N LYS A 685 -12.72 -18.85 -25.05
CA LYS A 685 -13.45 -18.30 -26.20
C LYS A 685 -12.57 -17.53 -27.19
N TYR A 686 -11.54 -16.84 -26.67
CA TYR A 686 -10.66 -15.97 -27.45
C TYR A 686 -9.23 -16.45 -27.47
N SER A 687 -8.96 -17.67 -26.98
CA SER A 687 -7.61 -18.22 -27.01
C SER A 687 -7.13 -18.39 -28.46
N TRP A 688 -5.86 -18.05 -28.69
CA TRP A 688 -5.17 -18.28 -29.96
C TRP A 688 -5.00 -19.77 -30.28
N VAL A 689 -5.00 -20.64 -29.25
CA VAL A 689 -4.61 -22.05 -29.34
C VAL A 689 -5.40 -22.82 -30.41
N PRO A 690 -6.74 -22.80 -30.46
CA PRO A 690 -7.47 -23.60 -31.45
C PRO A 690 -7.27 -23.12 -32.88
N GLY A 691 -6.97 -21.83 -33.07
CA GLY A 691 -6.69 -21.26 -34.39
C GLY A 691 -5.31 -21.64 -34.91
N THR A 692 -4.31 -21.72 -34.03
CA THR A 692 -2.94 -22.09 -34.42
C THR A 692 -2.71 -23.60 -34.41
N PHE A 693 -3.32 -24.33 -33.47
CA PHE A 693 -3.17 -25.76 -33.29
C PHE A 693 -4.56 -26.44 -33.28
N PRO A 694 -5.13 -26.72 -34.47
CA PRO A 694 -6.42 -27.39 -34.56
C PRO A 694 -6.44 -28.73 -33.80
N GLY A 695 -7.48 -28.91 -32.97
CA GLY A 695 -7.60 -30.08 -32.10
C GLY A 695 -7.04 -29.87 -30.69
N GLU A 696 -6.30 -28.79 -30.44
CA GLU A 696 -5.81 -28.40 -29.12
C GLU A 696 -6.58 -27.16 -28.61
N GLY A 697 -6.71 -27.02 -27.29
CA GLY A 697 -7.48 -25.92 -26.70
C GLY A 697 -7.71 -26.08 -25.20
N SER A 698 -8.79 -25.45 -24.72
CA SER A 698 -9.18 -25.35 -23.30
C SER A 698 -8.02 -24.96 -22.37
N ALA A 699 -7.30 -23.92 -22.76
CA ALA A 699 -5.98 -23.64 -22.21
C ALA A 699 -5.98 -22.65 -21.03
N LEU A 700 -7.04 -21.86 -20.86
CA LEU A 700 -7.08 -20.70 -19.96
C LEU A 700 -7.81 -21.01 -18.64
N LEU A 701 -7.96 -19.98 -17.79
CA LEU A 701 -8.55 -20.09 -16.45
C LEU A 701 -10.08 -19.95 -16.45
N TRP A 702 -10.66 -19.33 -17.48
CA TRP A 702 -12.10 -19.25 -17.70
C TRP A 702 -12.51 -20.00 -18.97
N ASP A 703 -13.68 -20.64 -18.94
CA ASP A 703 -14.25 -21.33 -20.10
C ASP A 703 -14.86 -20.35 -21.12
N ASP A 704 -15.44 -20.88 -22.19
CA ASP A 704 -16.05 -20.10 -23.28
C ASP A 704 -17.24 -19.21 -22.82
N ASN A 705 -17.80 -19.51 -21.65
CA ASN A 705 -18.93 -18.80 -21.04
C ASN A 705 -18.49 -17.90 -19.88
N PHE A 706 -17.18 -17.69 -19.72
CA PHE A 706 -16.58 -16.89 -18.65
C PHE A 706 -16.86 -17.46 -17.24
N ASN A 707 -17.05 -18.78 -17.12
CA ASN A 707 -17.04 -19.46 -15.82
C ASN A 707 -15.61 -19.87 -15.44
N LYS A 708 -15.29 -19.77 -14.14
CA LYS A 708 -14.00 -20.20 -13.59
C LYS A 708 -13.84 -21.72 -13.73
N LYS A 709 -12.74 -22.16 -14.35
CA LYS A 709 -12.37 -23.57 -14.49
C LYS A 709 -11.65 -24.07 -13.21
N PRO A 710 -11.48 -25.39 -13.02
CA PRO A 710 -10.70 -25.92 -11.90
C PRO A 710 -9.27 -25.35 -11.79
N SER A 711 -8.67 -24.97 -12.93
CA SER A 711 -7.37 -24.29 -13.01
C SER A 711 -7.33 -22.93 -12.31
N TYR A 712 -8.44 -22.17 -12.33
CA TYR A 712 -8.55 -20.92 -11.58
C TYR A 712 -8.39 -21.19 -10.07
N THR A 713 -9.21 -22.10 -9.54
CA THR A 713 -9.22 -22.41 -8.10
C THR A 713 -7.87 -22.95 -7.65
N SER A 714 -7.28 -23.85 -8.45
CA SER A 714 -5.97 -24.41 -8.16
C SER A 714 -4.85 -23.37 -8.16
N SER A 715 -4.87 -22.42 -9.10
CA SER A 715 -3.94 -21.29 -9.14
C SER A 715 -4.07 -20.42 -7.88
N LEU A 716 -5.30 -20.03 -7.53
CA LEU A 716 -5.57 -19.18 -6.37
C LEU A 716 -5.14 -19.83 -5.05
N ASN A 717 -5.49 -21.11 -4.84
CA ASN A 717 -5.11 -21.86 -3.65
C ASN A 717 -3.58 -21.99 -3.55
N THR A 718 -2.91 -22.27 -4.67
CA THR A 718 -1.45 -22.35 -4.72
C THR A 718 -0.79 -21.04 -4.29
N ILE A 719 -1.30 -19.89 -4.75
CA ILE A 719 -0.77 -18.57 -4.38
C ILE A 719 -0.95 -18.31 -2.87
N ARG A 720 -2.06 -18.78 -2.30
CA ARG A 720 -2.39 -18.66 -0.87
C ARG A 720 -1.67 -19.67 0.02
N GLY A 721 -0.97 -20.65 -0.56
CA GLY A 721 -0.34 -21.74 0.17
C GLY A 721 -1.33 -22.75 0.78
N GLN A 722 -2.50 -22.94 0.15
CA GLN A 722 -3.57 -23.86 0.56
C GLN A 722 -3.49 -25.22 -0.14
#